data_AF-A0A957XDB4-F1
#
_entry.id   AF-A0A957XDB4-F1
#
_cell.length_a   1.000
_cell.length_b   1.000
_cell.length_c   1.000
_cell.angle_alpha   90.00
_cell.angle_beta   90.00
_cell.angle_gamma   90.00
#
_symmetry.space_group_name_H-M   'P 1'
#
loop_
_entity.id
_entity.type
_entity.pdbx_description
1 polymer ?
#
loop_
_entity_poly.entity_id
_entity_poly.type
_entity_poly.pdbx_seq_one_letter_code
_entity_poly.pdbx_strand_id
1 'polypeptide(L)'
;MYNQKNHVFDTFYNHKFGFHITGPRQDAFAEVFRLRPKVVKTLDFSVDVMRRIKQEIPDVFLIGRLFVHPQDYGQLSGGTAVDARRKGIAMAERILREEVNRERHHYKGRPLFNAWESLNEVFPEWSDDDTHKLFDEYQVAFGKKMLSAGFEPVAFNFGQGNGRGQQWLRLYPGTLETYTYLGFHEYDWPTMDRLHKIGLNGPNEPHNRVPIVGSGRGNDGMWRCLRYRRIMYEGIRQKFGDKHTAIITECGMTQGVWGGPSRDIGPWAKQLTVPRDIPGGVADTPIHADDYWKTLLWYNRELMKDDFVMGACLFVTGAAGLPEWETFEHLGAITDRIYAFQKLFDVDDLPTIITPDTPAITPIDPDTDETLDEESVVPDEKSQEPDSEATPEPDDNAPAAKSEWRYTFETGQGLGLLVCDIGIPGERIAITRPDGHRLEVVSGSKREYGVGGFETYAQKPGSYRIEFLDQQFELTLTGHFTRVNFQKVEPTAPLPEEEAKEFEEVVEDGSSPQTILPVDQPDTPTASEPVDAPPSSPETRPPLPPSVQTEWHYTFEIGQGLGLLVGDIGIPGERITIIKPDGRWEQVVSGSKGEHGIGGFEVYAHHPGSYLIEFMEQRFDLTLSGQFTRVTFRQNAPSVSPGGDQPVAAPSPSGPALAPAPGSDPSDSAEVFEDDKADERPSPLPVPDEAEDIPPPPSSSPVTAPAPEPRPVTTPAEPKQTGWHYRMEIGRGLGLLVGDMGVKGETVIIIRPDGRQERLTSGSKPEYGPGGFELYAQQPGTYRVQFLDQSFALQLNGQFTKVIFERRETSSPAVAVASTSVEVSPPPEPVSEPETSSGSNWFKVVLGFIMGLFKRK
;
A
#
# COMPACT_ATOMS: atom_id res chain seq x y z
N MET A 1 12.61 -31.60 -14.21
CA MET A 1 13.91 -30.90 -14.04
C MET A 1 13.91 -29.69 -14.95
N TYR A 2 14.79 -28.70 -14.72
CA TYR A 2 14.59 -27.38 -15.33
C TYR A 2 15.82 -26.80 -16.06
N ASN A 3 15.74 -26.84 -17.38
CA ASN A 3 16.50 -26.00 -18.32
C ASN A 3 15.52 -25.02 -18.99
N GLN A 4 15.93 -23.78 -19.32
CA GLN A 4 15.06 -22.82 -20.01
C GLN A 4 15.35 -22.76 -21.49
N LYS A 5 14.30 -22.57 -22.30
CA LYS A 5 14.42 -22.27 -23.74
C LYS A 5 15.32 -21.06 -24.01
N ASN A 6 15.29 -20.06 -23.13
CA ASN A 6 16.01 -18.79 -23.28
C ASN A 6 17.27 -18.69 -22.40
N HIS A 7 17.49 -19.64 -21.48
CA HIS A 7 18.65 -19.65 -20.57
C HIS A 7 19.16 -21.08 -20.34
N VAL A 8 20.31 -21.39 -20.94
CA VAL A 8 21.11 -22.56 -20.56
C VAL A 8 21.79 -22.27 -19.22
N PHE A 9 21.77 -23.23 -18.31
CA PHE A 9 22.48 -23.18 -17.03
C PHE A 9 23.34 -24.43 -16.89
N ASP A 10 24.59 -24.28 -16.44
CA ASP A 10 25.51 -25.40 -16.20
C ASP A 10 25.12 -26.25 -14.99
N THR A 11 24.08 -25.84 -14.25
CA THR A 11 23.61 -26.50 -13.02
C THR A 11 22.11 -26.81 -13.06
N PHE A 12 21.78 -28.07 -12.76
CA PHE A 12 20.41 -28.56 -12.61
C PHE A 12 19.90 -28.33 -11.20
N TYR A 13 18.63 -27.95 -11.08
CA TYR A 13 17.93 -27.78 -9.81
C TYR A 13 16.57 -28.48 -9.89
N ASN A 14 16.15 -29.06 -8.76
CA ASN A 14 14.80 -29.58 -8.56
C ASN A 14 13.82 -28.50 -8.03
N HIS A 15 14.31 -27.29 -7.80
CA HIS A 15 13.49 -26.14 -7.43
C HIS A 15 13.82 -24.87 -8.21
N LYS A 16 12.91 -23.90 -8.13
CA LYS A 16 13.04 -22.55 -8.70
C LYS A 16 13.30 -21.44 -7.67
N PHE A 17 13.39 -21.78 -6.37
CA PHE A 17 13.70 -20.80 -5.32
C PHE A 17 15.03 -20.09 -5.51
N GLY A 18 14.99 -18.77 -5.31
CA GLY A 18 16.10 -17.86 -5.09
C GLY A 18 15.84 -16.99 -3.86
N PHE A 19 16.61 -15.91 -3.69
CA PHE A 19 16.53 -15.07 -2.48
C PHE A 19 16.31 -13.60 -2.81
N HIS A 20 15.49 -12.92 -2.03
CA HIS A 20 15.50 -11.47 -1.91
C HIS A 20 16.23 -11.07 -0.62
N ILE A 21 17.41 -10.45 -0.78
CA ILE A 21 18.30 -10.08 0.32
C ILE A 21 18.16 -8.59 0.60
N THR A 22 17.56 -8.26 1.74
CA THR A 22 17.14 -6.89 2.08
C THR A 22 18.21 -6.03 2.76
N GLY A 23 19.41 -6.56 3.03
CA GLY A 23 20.52 -5.79 3.59
C GLY A 23 21.87 -6.50 3.63
N PRO A 24 22.91 -5.85 4.23
CA PRO A 24 24.32 -6.29 4.20
C PRO A 24 24.63 -7.47 5.14
N ARG A 25 23.89 -8.58 4.99
CA ARG A 25 23.94 -9.74 5.89
C ARG A 25 24.82 -10.86 5.35
N GLN A 26 25.94 -11.11 6.03
CA GLN A 26 26.95 -12.08 5.62
C GLN A 26 26.46 -13.53 5.65
N ASP A 27 25.51 -13.85 6.52
CA ASP A 27 24.81 -15.12 6.57
C ASP A 27 23.87 -15.34 5.37
N ALA A 28 23.14 -14.30 4.93
CA ALA A 28 22.36 -14.37 3.68
C ALA A 28 23.24 -14.60 2.45
N PHE A 29 24.42 -13.96 2.38
CA PHE A 29 25.37 -14.23 1.30
C PHE A 29 26.05 -15.60 1.44
N ALA A 30 26.30 -16.10 2.65
CA ALA A 30 26.76 -17.48 2.85
C ALA A 30 25.77 -18.50 2.29
N GLU A 31 24.46 -18.26 2.45
CA GLU A 31 23.41 -19.07 1.85
C GLU A 31 23.37 -18.98 0.31
N VAL A 32 23.64 -17.81 -0.29
CA VAL A 32 23.84 -17.72 -1.75
C VAL A 32 24.96 -18.66 -2.21
N PHE A 33 26.11 -18.67 -1.53
CA PHE A 33 27.23 -19.57 -1.89
C PHE A 33 26.91 -21.05 -1.63
N ARG A 34 26.15 -21.36 -0.56
CA ARG A 34 25.77 -22.74 -0.18
C ARG A 34 24.73 -23.36 -1.11
N LEU A 35 23.70 -22.60 -1.47
CA LEU A 35 22.52 -23.04 -2.23
C LEU A 35 22.59 -22.73 -3.72
N ARG A 36 23.50 -21.83 -4.14
CA ARG A 36 23.77 -21.46 -5.53
C ARG A 36 22.49 -21.14 -6.34
N PRO A 37 21.55 -20.35 -5.82
CA PRO A 37 20.25 -20.12 -6.47
C PRO A 37 20.41 -19.52 -7.88
N LYS A 38 19.47 -19.84 -8.79
CA LYS A 38 19.47 -19.28 -10.15
C LYS A 38 19.22 -17.78 -10.20
N VAL A 39 18.50 -17.23 -9.22
CA VAL A 39 18.14 -15.80 -9.14
C VAL A 39 18.44 -15.27 -7.75
N VAL A 40 19.02 -14.07 -7.66
CA VAL A 40 19.13 -13.32 -6.40
C VAL A 40 18.72 -11.87 -6.66
N LYS A 41 17.68 -11.43 -5.96
CA LYS A 41 17.28 -10.02 -5.85
C LYS A 41 17.96 -9.42 -4.62
N THR A 42 18.48 -8.21 -4.69
CA THR A 42 19.05 -7.57 -3.49
C THR A 42 18.96 -6.04 -3.49
N LEU A 43 18.94 -5.50 -2.27
CA LEU A 43 19.04 -4.07 -1.94
C LEU A 43 20.48 -3.68 -1.53
N ASP A 44 21.41 -4.63 -1.51
CA ASP A 44 22.83 -4.44 -1.21
C ASP A 44 23.66 -4.33 -2.50
N PHE A 45 24.54 -3.33 -2.56
CA PHE A 45 25.37 -3.04 -3.74
C PHE A 45 26.86 -3.22 -3.46
N SER A 46 27.22 -4.10 -2.53
CA SER A 46 28.59 -4.42 -2.19
C SER A 46 29.33 -5.06 -3.37
N VAL A 47 30.14 -4.22 -4.03
CA VAL A 47 30.96 -4.54 -5.21
C VAL A 47 31.69 -5.87 -5.08
N ASP A 48 32.32 -6.11 -3.93
CA ASP A 48 33.14 -7.30 -3.71
C ASP A 48 32.28 -8.56 -3.47
N VAL A 49 31.11 -8.42 -2.85
CA VAL A 49 30.15 -9.52 -2.69
C VAL A 49 29.55 -9.89 -4.04
N MET A 50 29.07 -8.92 -4.82
CA MET A 50 28.50 -9.19 -6.15
C MET A 50 29.53 -9.76 -7.13
N ARG A 51 30.79 -9.27 -7.09
CA ARG A 51 31.89 -9.86 -7.85
C ARG A 51 32.19 -11.29 -7.41
N ARG A 52 32.21 -11.57 -6.10
CA ARG A 52 32.43 -12.93 -5.57
C ARG A 52 31.30 -13.89 -5.96
N ILE A 53 30.04 -13.44 -5.91
CA ILE A 53 28.89 -14.21 -6.37
C ILE A 53 29.03 -14.54 -7.86
N LYS A 54 29.38 -13.57 -8.70
CA LYS A 54 29.66 -13.82 -10.13
C LYS A 54 30.90 -14.69 -10.41
N GLN A 55 31.88 -14.72 -9.51
CA GLN A 55 33.04 -15.61 -9.61
C GLN A 55 32.70 -17.06 -9.27
N GLU A 56 31.97 -17.29 -8.17
CA GLU A 56 31.63 -18.64 -7.69
C GLU A 56 30.41 -19.23 -8.39
N ILE A 57 29.46 -18.41 -8.86
CA ILE A 57 28.22 -18.81 -9.54
C ILE A 57 28.05 -17.94 -10.80
N PRO A 58 28.72 -18.26 -11.93
CA PRO A 58 28.69 -17.40 -13.12
C PRO A 58 27.28 -17.15 -13.69
N ASP A 59 26.44 -18.18 -13.64
CA ASP A 59 25.11 -18.24 -14.26
C ASP A 59 24.00 -17.54 -13.44
N VAL A 60 24.27 -17.11 -12.20
CA VAL A 60 23.25 -16.51 -11.34
C VAL A 60 22.72 -15.21 -11.95
N PHE A 61 21.41 -15.10 -12.08
CA PHE A 61 20.75 -13.87 -12.51
C PHE A 61 20.64 -12.90 -11.32
N LEU A 62 21.52 -11.89 -11.30
CA LEU A 62 21.53 -10.88 -10.23
C LEU A 62 20.62 -9.71 -10.60
N ILE A 63 19.66 -9.41 -9.71
CA ILE A 63 18.70 -8.33 -9.83
C ILE A 63 18.94 -7.31 -8.73
N GLY A 64 19.22 -6.05 -9.11
CA GLY A 64 19.31 -4.95 -8.17
C GLY A 64 17.96 -4.23 -8.03
N ARG A 65 17.57 -3.84 -6.82
CA ARG A 65 16.50 -2.86 -6.61
C ARG A 65 16.97 -1.75 -5.68
N LEU A 66 17.04 -0.53 -6.21
CA LEU A 66 17.36 0.65 -5.41
C LEU A 66 16.17 1.02 -4.51
N PHE A 67 16.33 0.86 -3.20
CA PHE A 67 15.31 1.29 -2.24
C PHE A 67 15.19 2.83 -2.25
N VAL A 68 13.95 3.30 -2.36
CA VAL A 68 13.59 4.73 -2.30
C VAL A 68 12.53 4.88 -1.21
N HIS A 69 12.67 5.91 -0.36
CA HIS A 69 11.69 6.22 0.66
C HIS A 69 11.49 7.74 0.78
N PRO A 70 10.25 8.26 0.75
CA PRO A 70 9.02 7.52 0.38
C PRO A 70 9.13 6.95 -1.05
N GLN A 71 8.46 5.83 -1.30
CA GLN A 71 8.14 5.45 -2.68
C GLN A 71 6.98 6.34 -3.09
N ASP A 72 7.24 7.26 -4.02
CA ASP A 72 6.27 8.31 -4.33
C ASP A 72 5.20 7.81 -5.31
N TYR A 73 4.23 7.09 -4.75
CA TYR A 73 3.08 6.53 -5.45
C TYR A 73 2.20 7.62 -6.09
N GLY A 74 2.12 8.82 -5.50
CA GLY A 74 1.31 9.92 -6.00
C GLY A 74 1.90 10.60 -7.24
N GLN A 75 3.22 10.55 -7.42
CA GLN A 75 3.94 11.41 -8.36
C GLN A 75 3.64 11.24 -9.86
N LEU A 76 2.87 10.23 -10.29
CA LEU A 76 2.39 10.15 -11.68
C LEU A 76 0.94 10.63 -11.84
N SER A 77 0.13 10.64 -10.78
CA SER A 77 -1.25 11.12 -10.86
C SER A 77 -1.29 12.63 -11.15
N GLY A 78 -2.11 13.03 -12.12
CA GLY A 78 -2.14 14.41 -12.64
C GLY A 78 -0.87 14.85 -13.40
N GLY A 79 0.09 13.96 -13.64
CA GLY A 79 1.31 14.26 -14.40
C GLY A 79 1.12 14.17 -15.92
N THR A 80 2.14 14.57 -16.70
CA THR A 80 2.16 14.35 -18.16
C THR A 80 3.03 13.16 -18.55
N ALA A 81 2.83 12.61 -19.74
CA ALA A 81 3.71 11.58 -20.31
C ALA A 81 5.18 12.05 -20.44
N VAL A 82 5.42 13.37 -20.58
CA VAL A 82 6.77 13.93 -20.57
C VAL A 82 7.38 13.85 -19.17
N ASP A 83 6.60 14.10 -18.12
CA ASP A 83 7.05 13.96 -16.72
C ASP A 83 7.30 12.51 -16.34
N ALA A 84 6.42 11.59 -16.72
CA ALA A 84 6.58 10.16 -16.53
C ALA A 84 7.90 9.66 -17.15
N ARG A 85 8.13 9.95 -18.44
CA ARG A 85 9.38 9.58 -19.14
C ARG A 85 10.61 10.20 -18.47
N ARG A 86 10.54 11.48 -18.08
CA ARG A 86 11.61 12.20 -17.37
C ARG A 86 11.96 11.54 -16.04
N LYS A 87 10.96 11.08 -15.28
CA LYS A 87 11.15 10.35 -14.00
C LYS A 87 11.73 8.95 -14.22
N GLY A 88 11.32 8.24 -15.28
CA GLY A 88 11.89 6.94 -15.65
C GLY A 88 13.39 7.03 -15.96
N ILE A 89 13.78 8.02 -16.77
CA ILE A 89 15.20 8.32 -17.06
C ILE A 89 15.94 8.69 -15.77
N ALA A 90 15.38 9.57 -14.93
CA ALA A 90 16.03 10.00 -13.70
C ALA A 90 16.30 8.86 -12.69
N MET A 91 15.39 7.88 -12.61
CA MET A 91 15.58 6.69 -11.77
C MET A 91 16.65 5.75 -12.35
N ALA A 92 16.60 5.47 -13.66
CA ALA A 92 17.65 4.69 -14.33
C ALA A 92 19.03 5.35 -14.18
N GLU A 93 19.13 6.66 -14.37
CA GLU A 93 20.39 7.40 -14.15
C GLU A 93 20.84 7.45 -12.69
N ARG A 94 19.93 7.32 -11.72
CA ARG A 94 20.30 7.16 -10.30
C ARG A 94 20.95 5.80 -10.07
N ILE A 95 20.35 4.72 -10.58
CA ILE A 95 20.89 3.36 -10.53
C ILE A 95 22.26 3.28 -11.24
N LEU A 96 22.37 3.83 -12.45
CA LEU A 96 23.62 3.81 -13.24
C LEU A 96 24.76 4.66 -12.64
N ARG A 97 24.47 5.50 -11.63
CA ARG A 97 25.52 6.20 -10.86
C ARG A 97 26.12 5.35 -9.74
N GLU A 98 25.44 4.29 -9.28
CA GLU A 98 25.93 3.42 -8.22
C GLU A 98 27.27 2.77 -8.57
N GLU A 99 28.14 2.60 -7.58
CA GLU A 99 29.51 2.11 -7.80
C GLU A 99 29.53 0.70 -8.43
N VAL A 100 28.59 -0.18 -8.04
CA VAL A 100 28.50 -1.56 -8.55
C VAL A 100 28.23 -1.66 -10.06
N ASN A 101 27.71 -0.59 -10.68
CA ASN A 101 27.39 -0.52 -12.10
C ASN A 101 28.50 0.10 -12.97
N ARG A 102 29.69 0.39 -12.40
CA ARG A 102 30.82 0.96 -13.16
C ARG A 102 31.60 -0.12 -13.89
N GLU A 103 31.95 0.13 -15.15
CA GLU A 103 32.73 -0.76 -16.04
C GLU A 103 33.98 -1.37 -15.38
N ARG A 104 34.70 -0.59 -14.56
CA ARG A 104 35.88 -1.03 -13.81
C ARG A 104 35.65 -2.21 -12.85
N HIS A 105 34.40 -2.55 -12.56
CA HIS A 105 34.02 -3.67 -11.69
C HIS A 105 33.43 -4.87 -12.44
N HIS A 106 33.26 -4.76 -13.76
CA HIS A 106 32.74 -5.84 -14.61
C HIS A 106 33.54 -7.13 -14.46
N TYR A 107 32.85 -8.26 -14.38
CA TYR A 107 33.47 -9.58 -14.34
C TYR A 107 33.53 -10.19 -15.74
N LYS A 108 34.73 -10.49 -16.23
CA LYS A 108 34.98 -10.97 -17.61
C LYS A 108 34.31 -10.07 -18.68
N GLY A 109 34.34 -8.74 -18.45
CA GLY A 109 33.74 -7.73 -19.33
C GLY A 109 32.23 -7.50 -19.16
N ARG A 110 31.52 -8.38 -18.44
CA ARG A 110 30.07 -8.26 -18.20
C ARG A 110 29.76 -7.48 -16.91
N PRO A 111 28.66 -6.71 -16.85
CA PRO A 111 28.19 -6.10 -15.61
C PRO A 111 27.99 -7.11 -14.47
N LEU A 112 28.08 -6.64 -13.22
CA LEU A 112 27.89 -7.50 -12.04
C LEU A 112 26.41 -7.87 -11.86
N PHE A 113 25.51 -6.89 -11.94
CA PHE A 113 24.08 -7.14 -12.03
C PHE A 113 23.68 -7.49 -13.46
N ASN A 114 22.83 -8.51 -13.64
CA ASN A 114 22.19 -8.77 -14.93
C ASN A 114 21.11 -7.74 -15.21
N ALA A 115 20.32 -7.43 -14.18
CA ALA A 115 19.09 -6.70 -14.33
C ALA A 115 18.80 -5.74 -13.16
N TRP A 116 17.91 -4.79 -13.39
CA TRP A 116 17.44 -3.83 -12.38
C TRP A 116 15.93 -3.65 -12.39
N GLU A 117 15.35 -3.61 -11.19
CA GLU A 117 13.97 -3.17 -10.94
C GLU A 117 13.91 -1.64 -10.81
N SER A 118 12.77 -1.05 -11.17
CA SER A 118 12.53 0.40 -11.07
C SER A 118 11.84 0.78 -9.76
N LEU A 119 10.50 0.79 -9.74
CA LEU A 119 9.68 1.05 -8.55
C LEU A 119 8.98 -0.23 -8.09
N ASN A 120 8.70 -0.32 -6.78
CA ASN A 120 8.10 -1.49 -6.15
C ASN A 120 6.61 -1.26 -5.90
N GLU A 121 5.76 -2.24 -6.24
CA GLU A 121 4.33 -2.27 -5.88
C GLU A 121 3.56 -0.95 -6.10
N VAL A 122 3.97 -0.17 -7.09
CA VAL A 122 3.83 1.30 -7.02
C VAL A 122 2.39 1.83 -7.19
N PHE A 123 1.45 0.96 -7.57
CA PHE A 123 0.03 1.27 -7.64
C PHE A 123 -0.81 0.12 -7.07
N PRO A 124 -1.84 0.40 -6.26
CA PRO A 124 -2.92 -0.54 -6.00
C PRO A 124 -3.86 -0.65 -7.23
N GLU A 125 -4.58 -1.76 -7.33
CA GLU A 125 -5.47 -2.13 -8.44
C GLU A 125 -6.55 -1.08 -8.78
N TRP A 126 -6.92 -0.25 -7.80
CA TRP A 126 -7.97 0.76 -7.92
C TRP A 126 -7.49 2.14 -8.41
N SER A 127 -6.23 2.24 -8.85
CA SER A 127 -5.68 3.42 -9.53
C SER A 127 -6.34 3.61 -10.91
N ASP A 128 -6.35 4.83 -11.43
CA ASP A 128 -7.03 5.12 -12.69
C ASP A 128 -6.23 4.69 -13.93
N ASP A 129 -6.94 4.42 -15.03
CA ASP A 129 -6.37 3.96 -16.30
C ASP A 129 -5.34 4.95 -16.89
N ASP A 130 -5.41 6.25 -16.58
CA ASP A 130 -4.46 7.25 -17.10
C ASP A 130 -3.18 7.31 -16.27
N THR A 131 -3.26 7.24 -14.93
CA THR A 131 -2.10 7.00 -14.05
C THR A 131 -1.38 5.71 -14.44
N HIS A 132 -2.10 4.65 -14.82
CA HIS A 132 -1.50 3.42 -15.35
C HIS A 132 -0.79 3.61 -16.71
N LYS A 133 -1.37 4.36 -17.66
CA LYS A 133 -0.69 4.71 -18.94
C LYS A 133 0.57 5.57 -18.71
N LEU A 134 0.52 6.49 -17.74
CA LEU A 134 1.69 7.27 -17.32
C LEU A 134 2.77 6.36 -16.69
N PHE A 135 2.40 5.24 -16.07
CA PHE A 135 3.38 4.25 -15.63
C PHE A 135 4.02 3.47 -16.80
N ASP A 136 3.27 3.19 -17.87
CA ASP A 136 3.83 2.60 -19.09
C ASP A 136 4.91 3.51 -19.69
N GLU A 137 4.61 4.81 -19.82
CA GLU A 137 5.56 5.84 -20.27
C GLU A 137 6.80 5.96 -19.37
N TYR A 138 6.63 5.85 -18.04
CA TYR A 138 7.73 5.79 -17.08
C TYR A 138 8.60 4.53 -17.29
N GLN A 139 7.99 3.35 -17.40
CA GLN A 139 8.70 2.08 -17.57
C GLN A 139 9.40 2.00 -18.93
N VAL A 140 8.76 2.44 -20.02
CA VAL A 140 9.38 2.51 -21.36
C VAL A 140 10.65 3.35 -21.35
N ALA A 141 10.64 4.50 -20.67
CA ALA A 141 11.79 5.39 -20.58
C ALA A 141 12.89 4.84 -19.67
N PHE A 142 12.53 4.23 -18.53
CA PHE A 142 13.45 3.52 -17.66
C PHE A 142 14.14 2.37 -18.41
N GLY A 143 13.35 1.48 -19.04
CA GLY A 143 13.82 0.29 -19.72
C GLY A 143 14.76 0.60 -20.86
N LYS A 144 14.40 1.56 -21.73
CA LYS A 144 15.28 2.02 -22.82
C LYS A 144 16.59 2.63 -22.30
N LYS A 145 16.58 3.28 -21.13
CA LYS A 145 17.79 3.82 -20.49
C LYS A 145 18.68 2.73 -19.87
N MET A 146 18.10 1.69 -19.28
CA MET A 146 18.87 0.54 -18.74
C MET A 146 19.46 -0.31 -19.87
N LEU A 147 18.67 -0.63 -20.90
CA LEU A 147 19.10 -1.41 -22.07
C LEU A 147 20.27 -0.73 -22.82
N SER A 148 20.19 0.60 -23.01
CA SER A 148 21.29 1.37 -23.63
C SER A 148 22.56 1.48 -22.76
N ALA A 149 22.50 1.06 -21.50
CA ALA A 149 23.64 0.91 -20.61
C ALA A 149 24.10 -0.56 -20.42
N GLY A 150 23.51 -1.52 -21.15
CA GLY A 150 23.88 -2.94 -21.09
C GLY A 150 23.27 -3.72 -19.92
N PHE A 151 22.19 -3.21 -19.31
CA PHE A 151 21.45 -3.89 -18.24
C PHE A 151 20.03 -4.24 -18.67
N GLU A 152 19.55 -5.40 -18.26
CA GLU A 152 18.16 -5.81 -18.49
C GLU A 152 17.21 -5.11 -17.48
N PRO A 153 16.06 -4.57 -17.92
CA PRO A 153 15.09 -4.00 -17.00
C PRO A 153 14.04 -5.06 -16.60
N VAL A 154 13.61 -5.05 -15.34
CA VAL A 154 12.55 -5.94 -14.83
C VAL A 154 11.26 -5.17 -14.63
N ALA A 155 10.22 -5.51 -15.39
CA ALA A 155 8.96 -4.78 -15.43
C ALA A 155 8.11 -4.97 -14.16
N PHE A 156 7.22 -4.01 -13.91
CA PHE A 156 6.08 -4.09 -13.00
C PHE A 156 6.42 -4.23 -11.51
N ASN A 157 6.90 -5.38 -11.05
CA ASN A 157 7.10 -5.71 -9.62
C ASN A 157 5.86 -5.34 -8.79
N PHE A 158 4.69 -5.62 -9.35
CA PHE A 158 3.41 -5.25 -8.77
C PHE A 158 3.01 -6.20 -7.66
N GLY A 159 2.47 -5.60 -6.60
CA GLY A 159 1.83 -6.31 -5.50
C GLY A 159 0.68 -7.20 -5.97
N GLN A 160 0.16 -7.94 -5.00
CA GLN A 160 -0.79 -9.03 -5.20
C GLN A 160 -2.17 -8.51 -5.63
N GLY A 161 -2.98 -9.38 -6.25
CA GLY A 161 -4.30 -9.00 -6.79
C GLY A 161 -4.18 -8.29 -8.13
N ASN A 162 -3.57 -7.09 -8.13
CA ASN A 162 -3.37 -6.16 -9.24
C ASN A 162 -3.50 -6.77 -10.67
N GLY A 163 -4.70 -6.72 -11.21
CA GLY A 163 -5.00 -6.79 -12.64
C GLY A 163 -4.92 -8.16 -13.33
N ARG A 164 -5.59 -8.22 -14.49
CA ARG A 164 -5.68 -9.38 -15.40
C ARG A 164 -4.82 -9.21 -16.65
N GLY A 165 -4.54 -10.28 -17.38
CA GLY A 165 -3.67 -10.25 -18.57
C GLY A 165 -4.14 -9.29 -19.66
N GLN A 166 -5.46 -9.22 -19.91
CA GLN A 166 -6.05 -8.26 -20.84
C GLN A 166 -5.89 -6.80 -20.36
N GLN A 167 -5.92 -6.55 -19.05
CA GLN A 167 -5.64 -5.23 -18.50
C GLN A 167 -4.16 -4.86 -18.67
N TRP A 168 -3.24 -5.83 -18.53
CA TRP A 168 -1.82 -5.59 -18.82
C TRP A 168 -1.58 -5.29 -20.30
N LEU A 169 -2.26 -5.99 -21.23
CA LEU A 169 -2.23 -5.66 -22.66
C LEU A 169 -2.78 -4.26 -22.97
N ARG A 170 -3.85 -3.82 -22.28
CA ARG A 170 -4.47 -2.50 -22.48
C ARG A 170 -3.63 -1.35 -21.91
N LEU A 171 -3.10 -1.53 -20.70
CA LEU A 171 -2.49 -0.44 -19.93
C LEU A 171 -0.98 -0.34 -20.08
N TYR A 172 -0.29 -1.42 -20.44
CA TYR A 172 1.16 -1.47 -20.51
C TYR A 172 1.74 -1.95 -21.86
N PRO A 173 1.20 -1.53 -23.02
CA PRO A 173 1.66 -2.02 -24.32
C PRO A 173 3.13 -1.70 -24.56
N GLY A 174 3.60 -0.50 -24.21
CA GLY A 174 4.98 -0.07 -24.43
C GLY A 174 5.98 -0.81 -23.53
N THR A 175 5.61 -1.12 -22.30
CA THR A 175 6.42 -1.94 -21.38
C THR A 175 6.54 -3.37 -21.90
N LEU A 176 5.43 -3.98 -22.33
CA LEU A 176 5.47 -5.32 -22.93
C LEU A 176 6.22 -5.31 -24.28
N GLU A 177 6.21 -4.21 -25.02
CA GLU A 177 7.03 -4.04 -26.23
C GLU A 177 8.52 -3.82 -25.90
N THR A 178 8.85 -3.19 -24.77
CA THR A 178 10.24 -2.84 -24.39
C THR A 178 10.96 -3.93 -23.55
N TYR A 179 10.27 -4.75 -22.77
CA TYR A 179 10.89 -5.60 -21.74
C TYR A 179 10.90 -7.11 -22.09
N THR A 180 11.98 -7.79 -21.69
CA THR A 180 12.08 -9.27 -21.69
C THR A 180 11.55 -9.86 -20.38
N TYR A 181 11.91 -9.27 -19.23
CA TYR A 181 11.62 -9.84 -17.90
C TYR A 181 10.45 -9.13 -17.22
N LEU A 182 9.48 -9.93 -16.77
CA LEU A 182 8.29 -9.44 -16.06
C LEU A 182 8.38 -9.87 -14.58
N GLY A 183 8.41 -8.90 -13.67
CA GLY A 183 8.50 -9.10 -12.23
C GLY A 183 7.13 -9.22 -11.57
N PHE A 184 6.95 -10.29 -10.78
CA PHE A 184 5.71 -10.58 -10.06
C PHE A 184 5.96 -10.75 -8.56
N HIS A 185 5.06 -10.25 -7.73
CA HIS A 185 5.02 -10.54 -6.30
C HIS A 185 3.87 -11.50 -5.97
N GLU A 186 4.18 -12.61 -5.29
CA GLU A 186 3.22 -13.70 -5.04
C GLU A 186 3.31 -14.25 -3.62
N TYR A 187 2.28 -13.95 -2.83
CA TYR A 187 2.12 -14.43 -1.46
C TYR A 187 0.69 -14.93 -1.23
N ASP A 188 0.42 -15.63 -0.13
CA ASP A 188 -0.93 -15.76 0.44
C ASP A 188 -0.82 -16.07 1.94
N TRP A 189 -1.95 -16.18 2.64
CA TRP A 189 -2.04 -16.54 4.05
C TRP A 189 -3.25 -17.44 4.31
N PRO A 190 -3.20 -18.44 5.20
CA PRO A 190 -2.02 -18.96 5.92
C PRO A 190 -1.28 -20.04 5.13
N THR A 191 -1.75 -20.38 3.93
CA THR A 191 -1.06 -21.26 2.97
C THR A 191 -0.95 -20.55 1.63
N MET A 192 0.19 -20.69 0.93
CA MET A 192 0.38 -20.10 -0.42
C MET A 192 -0.64 -20.63 -1.45
N ASP A 193 -1.30 -21.74 -1.15
CA ASP A 193 -2.32 -22.39 -1.99
C ASP A 193 -3.77 -22.09 -1.56
N ARG A 194 -4.02 -21.23 -0.57
CA ARG A 194 -5.39 -21.02 -0.04
C ARG A 194 -6.34 -20.49 -1.11
N LEU A 195 -6.04 -19.35 -1.75
CA LEU A 195 -6.92 -18.84 -2.81
C LEU A 195 -6.96 -19.73 -4.04
N HIS A 196 -5.90 -20.51 -4.31
CA HIS A 196 -5.92 -21.49 -5.37
C HIS A 196 -6.96 -22.58 -5.10
N LYS A 197 -6.94 -23.17 -3.88
CA LYS A 197 -7.95 -24.14 -3.43
C LYS A 197 -9.36 -23.55 -3.38
N ILE A 198 -9.53 -22.31 -2.92
CA ILE A 198 -10.86 -21.68 -2.85
C ILE A 198 -11.43 -21.46 -4.25
N GLY A 199 -10.63 -20.94 -5.19
CA GLY A 199 -11.09 -20.70 -6.56
C GLY A 199 -11.40 -21.98 -7.35
N LEU A 200 -10.70 -23.09 -7.07
CA LEU A 200 -11.01 -24.41 -7.67
C LEU A 200 -12.21 -25.12 -7.03
N ASN A 201 -12.64 -24.71 -5.83
CA ASN A 201 -13.75 -25.32 -5.09
C ASN A 201 -14.96 -24.37 -4.98
N GLY A 202 -15.16 -23.49 -5.97
CA GLY A 202 -16.38 -22.69 -6.10
C GLY A 202 -17.63 -23.56 -6.24
N PRO A 203 -18.81 -23.10 -5.81
CA PRO A 203 -19.95 -23.97 -5.49
C PRO A 203 -20.59 -24.75 -6.67
N ASN A 204 -20.24 -24.46 -7.92
CA ASN A 204 -20.86 -25.04 -9.12
C ASN A 204 -19.83 -25.43 -10.21
N GLU A 205 -19.06 -26.53 -10.05
CA GLU A 205 -18.77 -27.55 -11.11
C GLU A 205 -17.71 -28.63 -10.71
N PRO A 206 -17.57 -29.77 -11.46
CA PRO A 206 -16.88 -30.97 -10.95
C PRO A 206 -15.35 -30.96 -10.99
N HIS A 207 -14.76 -31.54 -9.94
CA HIS A 207 -13.36 -31.41 -9.49
C HIS A 207 -12.21 -31.97 -10.35
N ASN A 208 -12.39 -32.32 -11.64
CA ASN A 208 -11.44 -33.18 -12.39
C ASN A 208 -10.93 -32.64 -13.74
N ARG A 209 -10.87 -31.31 -13.93
CA ARG A 209 -10.06 -30.69 -14.99
C ARG A 209 -9.23 -29.56 -14.43
N VAL A 210 -7.99 -29.42 -14.92
CA VAL A 210 -7.26 -28.14 -14.83
C VAL A 210 -8.09 -27.14 -15.64
N PRO A 211 -8.49 -25.97 -15.10
CA PRO A 211 -9.24 -24.99 -15.85
C PRO A 211 -8.48 -24.57 -17.12
N ILE A 212 -9.21 -24.40 -18.22
CA ILE A 212 -8.67 -23.77 -19.42
C ILE A 212 -8.56 -22.29 -19.09
N VAL A 213 -7.34 -21.80 -18.87
CA VAL A 213 -7.09 -20.42 -18.41
C VAL A 213 -7.81 -19.44 -19.33
N GLY A 214 -8.72 -18.65 -18.75
CA GLY A 214 -9.59 -17.73 -19.48
C GLY A 214 -11.03 -18.22 -19.71
N SER A 215 -11.42 -19.43 -19.27
CA SER A 215 -12.81 -19.93 -19.40
C SER A 215 -13.82 -19.32 -18.43
N GLY A 216 -13.61 -18.09 -17.97
CA GLY A 216 -14.56 -17.26 -17.20
C GLY A 216 -14.90 -17.70 -15.77
N ARG A 217 -14.39 -18.83 -15.26
CA ARG A 217 -14.80 -19.44 -13.99
C ARG A 217 -14.10 -18.82 -12.77
N GLY A 218 -14.48 -17.58 -12.48
CA GLY A 218 -13.85 -16.80 -11.41
C GLY A 218 -12.41 -16.45 -11.79
N ASN A 219 -11.46 -16.65 -10.86
CA ASN A 219 -10.05 -16.34 -11.06
C ASN A 219 -9.17 -17.59 -11.28
N ASP A 220 -9.74 -18.77 -11.55
CA ASP A 220 -9.07 -20.08 -11.59
C ASP A 220 -8.22 -20.37 -10.32
N GLY A 221 -8.55 -19.70 -9.22
CA GLY A 221 -7.78 -19.65 -7.98
C GLY A 221 -6.46 -18.87 -8.03
N MET A 222 -6.02 -18.42 -9.22
CA MET A 222 -4.73 -17.75 -9.47
C MET A 222 -4.77 -16.24 -9.15
N TRP A 223 -5.28 -15.86 -7.98
CA TRP A 223 -5.45 -14.44 -7.59
C TRP A 223 -4.19 -13.80 -6.99
N ARG A 224 -3.41 -14.56 -6.22
CA ARG A 224 -2.17 -14.05 -5.58
C ARG A 224 -0.97 -14.89 -5.97
N CYS A 225 -0.93 -16.16 -5.59
CA CYS A 225 0.02 -17.14 -6.12
C CYS A 225 -0.48 -17.71 -7.46
N LEU A 226 0.45 -17.99 -8.38
CA LEU A 226 0.22 -18.38 -9.78
C LEU A 226 -0.46 -17.31 -10.64
N ARG A 227 -0.58 -16.08 -10.15
CA ARG A 227 -1.09 -14.92 -10.88
C ARG A 227 -0.23 -14.61 -12.11
N TYR A 228 1.08 -14.88 -12.08
CA TYR A 228 1.94 -14.83 -13.27
C TYR A 228 1.41 -15.73 -14.40
N ARG A 229 0.95 -16.94 -14.07
CA ARG A 229 0.51 -17.96 -15.05
C ARG A 229 -0.77 -17.48 -15.72
N ARG A 230 -1.72 -16.99 -14.91
CA ARG A 230 -2.93 -16.32 -15.38
C ARG A 230 -2.59 -15.19 -16.34
N ILE A 231 -1.81 -14.20 -15.90
CA ILE A 231 -1.48 -13.00 -16.69
C ILE A 231 -0.76 -13.34 -18.01
N MET A 232 0.13 -14.35 -18.00
CA MET A 232 0.86 -14.79 -19.18
C MET A 232 -0.03 -15.51 -20.22
N TYR A 233 -1.03 -16.28 -19.77
CA TYR A 233 -1.98 -16.97 -20.66
C TYR A 233 -3.27 -16.18 -20.95
N GLU A 234 -3.59 -15.12 -20.21
CA GLU A 234 -4.70 -14.19 -20.48
C GLU A 234 -4.35 -13.13 -21.54
N GLY A 235 -3.45 -13.44 -22.50
CA GLY A 235 -3.21 -12.63 -23.70
C GLY A 235 -1.75 -12.28 -23.99
N ILE A 236 -0.86 -12.25 -22.98
CA ILE A 236 0.54 -11.81 -23.19
C ILE A 236 1.29 -12.77 -24.12
N ARG A 237 1.21 -14.09 -23.89
CA ARG A 237 1.84 -15.08 -24.78
C ARG A 237 1.12 -15.20 -26.13
N GLN A 238 -0.15 -14.84 -26.22
CA GLN A 238 -0.87 -14.77 -27.50
C GLN A 238 -0.40 -13.58 -28.37
N LYS A 239 -0.15 -12.40 -27.78
CA LYS A 239 0.36 -11.21 -28.51
C LYS A 239 1.87 -11.27 -28.77
N PHE A 240 2.66 -11.81 -27.84
CA PHE A 240 4.13 -11.71 -27.85
C PHE A 240 4.90 -13.05 -27.86
N GLY A 241 4.20 -14.19 -27.91
CA GLY A 241 4.82 -15.52 -27.96
C GLY A 241 5.72 -15.82 -26.76
N ASP A 242 6.90 -16.39 -27.03
CA ASP A 242 7.89 -16.80 -26.01
C ASP A 242 8.82 -15.66 -25.56
N LYS A 243 8.56 -14.41 -25.97
CA LYS A 243 9.41 -13.25 -25.63
C LYS A 243 9.61 -13.07 -24.12
N HIS A 244 8.54 -13.24 -23.35
CA HIS A 244 8.51 -12.84 -21.95
C HIS A 244 8.92 -13.96 -21.00
N THR A 245 9.89 -13.63 -20.14
CA THR A 245 10.33 -14.49 -19.03
C THR A 245 9.78 -13.92 -17.72
N ALA A 246 9.04 -14.72 -16.98
CA ALA A 246 8.52 -14.36 -15.67
C ALA A 246 9.58 -14.58 -14.60
N ILE A 247 9.74 -13.61 -13.70
CA ILE A 247 10.53 -13.72 -12.48
C ILE A 247 9.60 -13.39 -11.32
N ILE A 248 9.46 -14.30 -10.35
CA ILE A 248 8.74 -13.96 -9.12
C ILE A 248 9.75 -13.26 -8.22
N THR A 249 9.79 -11.93 -8.30
CA THR A 249 10.82 -11.11 -7.67
C THR A 249 10.66 -11.06 -6.15
N GLU A 250 9.47 -11.35 -5.62
CA GLU A 250 9.22 -11.60 -4.19
C GLU A 250 8.13 -12.66 -4.00
N CYS A 251 8.35 -13.64 -3.13
CA CYS A 251 7.31 -14.61 -2.76
C CYS A 251 7.40 -15.10 -1.32
N GLY A 252 6.27 -15.61 -0.81
CA GLY A 252 6.20 -16.30 0.48
C GLY A 252 4.84 -16.18 1.17
N MET A 253 4.85 -15.82 2.46
CA MET A 253 3.65 -15.57 3.25
C MET A 253 3.69 -14.17 3.88
N THR A 254 2.55 -13.49 3.89
CA THR A 254 2.34 -12.29 4.70
C THR A 254 0.90 -12.24 5.21
N GLN A 255 0.67 -11.72 6.41
CA GLN A 255 -0.66 -11.34 6.89
C GLN A 255 -1.19 -10.08 6.19
N GLY A 256 -0.31 -9.25 5.61
CA GLY A 256 -0.65 -8.02 4.88
C GLY A 256 -1.54 -8.26 3.65
N VAL A 257 -1.60 -9.50 3.14
CA VAL A 257 -2.44 -9.87 1.98
C VAL A 257 -3.92 -9.53 2.16
N TRP A 258 -4.40 -9.49 3.40
CA TRP A 258 -5.80 -9.22 3.74
C TRP A 258 -6.14 -7.72 3.77
N GLY A 259 -5.15 -6.84 3.85
CA GLY A 259 -5.34 -5.41 4.02
C GLY A 259 -6.10 -5.04 5.30
N GLY A 260 -6.72 -3.85 5.28
CA GLY A 260 -7.49 -3.32 6.40
C GLY A 260 -6.65 -3.18 7.68
N PRO A 261 -7.09 -3.71 8.83
CA PRO A 261 -6.35 -3.63 10.09
C PRO A 261 -5.19 -4.65 10.20
N SER A 262 -5.06 -5.57 9.24
CA SER A 262 -4.00 -6.59 9.24
C SER A 262 -2.64 -5.93 9.03
N ARG A 263 -1.64 -6.28 9.85
CA ARG A 263 -0.28 -5.77 9.65
C ARG A 263 0.46 -6.62 8.61
N ASP A 264 1.36 -5.99 7.85
CA ASP A 264 2.29 -6.69 6.98
C ASP A 264 3.38 -7.36 7.82
N ILE A 265 3.11 -8.61 8.23
CA ILE A 265 4.00 -9.46 9.05
C ILE A 265 3.98 -10.90 8.53
N GLY A 266 5.12 -11.56 8.61
CA GLY A 266 5.38 -12.87 8.01
C GLY A 266 4.96 -14.08 8.85
N PRO A 267 5.28 -15.30 8.37
CA PRO A 267 4.87 -16.57 8.99
C PRO A 267 5.40 -16.78 10.41
N TRP A 268 6.49 -16.11 10.79
CA TRP A 268 7.12 -16.28 12.12
C TRP A 268 6.61 -15.28 13.18
N ALA A 269 5.63 -14.45 12.83
CA ALA A 269 4.95 -13.61 13.80
C ALA A 269 4.31 -14.45 14.91
N LYS A 270 4.55 -14.08 16.17
CA LYS A 270 3.98 -14.73 17.37
C LYS A 270 2.52 -14.33 17.65
N GLN A 271 1.91 -13.57 16.76
CA GLN A 271 0.57 -13.01 16.89
C GLN A 271 -0.10 -12.98 15.52
N LEU A 272 -1.37 -13.38 15.47
CA LEU A 272 -2.24 -13.18 14.33
C LEU A 272 -2.86 -11.77 14.41
N THR A 273 -2.63 -10.96 13.38
CA THR A 273 -3.25 -9.64 13.20
C THR A 273 -4.44 -9.68 12.23
N VAL A 274 -4.63 -10.78 11.51
CA VAL A 274 -5.83 -11.04 10.70
C VAL A 274 -7.03 -11.25 11.65
N PRO A 275 -8.13 -10.47 11.52
CA PRO A 275 -9.32 -10.66 12.33
C PRO A 275 -9.93 -12.07 12.21
N ARG A 276 -10.47 -12.59 13.32
CA ARG A 276 -10.93 -14.00 13.43
C ARG A 276 -12.19 -14.32 12.63
N ASP A 277 -12.95 -13.30 12.29
CA ASP A 277 -14.16 -13.31 11.48
C ASP A 277 -13.87 -13.44 9.97
N ILE A 278 -12.63 -13.19 9.52
CA ILE A 278 -12.24 -13.35 8.11
C ILE A 278 -12.18 -14.84 7.72
N PRO A 279 -12.99 -15.32 6.75
CA PRO A 279 -13.02 -16.73 6.36
C PRO A 279 -11.67 -17.22 5.82
N GLY A 280 -11.07 -18.20 6.51
CA GLY A 280 -9.74 -18.72 6.18
C GLY A 280 -8.58 -17.78 6.52
N GLY A 281 -8.80 -16.72 7.29
CA GLY A 281 -7.74 -15.87 7.85
C GLY A 281 -7.07 -16.45 9.11
N VAL A 282 -7.78 -17.30 9.84
CA VAL A 282 -7.33 -17.91 11.09
C VAL A 282 -6.33 -19.04 10.86
N ALA A 283 -5.18 -18.96 11.54
CA ALA A 283 -4.20 -20.03 11.70
C ALA A 283 -3.42 -19.86 13.01
N ASP A 284 -2.78 -20.92 13.46
CA ASP A 284 -1.81 -20.87 14.56
C ASP A 284 -0.61 -19.99 14.18
N THR A 285 -0.09 -19.22 15.14
CA THR A 285 1.01 -18.27 14.95
C THR A 285 2.08 -18.46 16.04
N PRO A 286 3.37 -18.60 15.69
CA PRO A 286 3.93 -18.66 14.33
C PRO A 286 3.50 -19.93 13.56
N ILE A 287 3.47 -19.82 12.24
CA ILE A 287 3.27 -20.96 11.34
C ILE A 287 4.41 -21.97 11.58
N HIS A 288 4.11 -23.26 11.67
CA HIS A 288 5.17 -24.26 11.85
C HIS A 288 6.00 -24.42 10.56
N ALA A 289 7.33 -24.55 10.70
CA ALA A 289 8.24 -24.53 9.55
C ALA A 289 8.01 -25.68 8.54
N ASP A 290 7.51 -26.84 9.00
CA ASP A 290 7.11 -27.94 8.09
C ASP A 290 5.81 -27.65 7.35
N ASP A 291 4.89 -26.88 7.93
CA ASP A 291 3.65 -26.49 7.26
C ASP A 291 3.90 -25.40 6.22
N TYR A 292 4.77 -24.43 6.53
CA TYR A 292 5.24 -23.51 5.49
C TYR A 292 5.96 -24.27 4.37
N TRP A 293 6.86 -25.20 4.70
CA TRP A 293 7.58 -26.02 3.72
C TRP A 293 6.66 -26.85 2.81
N LYS A 294 5.55 -27.41 3.33
CA LYS A 294 4.54 -28.09 2.48
C LYS A 294 3.98 -27.16 1.40
N THR A 295 3.75 -25.89 1.72
CA THR A 295 3.23 -24.91 0.75
C THR A 295 4.30 -24.47 -0.25
N LEU A 296 5.57 -24.36 0.18
CA LEU A 296 6.70 -24.15 -0.74
C LEU A 296 6.88 -25.35 -1.69
N LEU A 297 6.73 -26.59 -1.23
CA LEU A 297 6.77 -27.77 -2.08
C LEU A 297 5.61 -27.82 -3.11
N TRP A 298 4.42 -27.36 -2.74
CA TRP A 298 3.33 -27.15 -3.71
C TRP A 298 3.71 -26.06 -4.73
N TYR A 299 4.11 -24.88 -4.26
CA TYR A 299 4.38 -23.73 -5.12
C TYR A 299 5.51 -24.04 -6.10
N ASN A 300 6.59 -24.69 -5.64
CA ASN A 300 7.67 -25.16 -6.50
C ASN A 300 7.19 -26.19 -7.54
N ARG A 301 6.32 -27.13 -7.18
CA ARG A 301 5.74 -28.09 -8.14
C ARG A 301 4.96 -27.38 -9.24
N GLU A 302 4.28 -26.29 -8.92
CA GLU A 302 3.58 -25.47 -9.89
C GLU A 302 4.56 -24.66 -10.76
N LEU A 303 5.47 -23.88 -10.16
CA LEU A 303 6.49 -23.11 -10.88
C LEU A 303 7.28 -23.99 -11.87
N MET A 304 7.57 -25.24 -11.52
CA MET A 304 8.32 -26.20 -12.34
C MET A 304 7.57 -26.73 -13.58
N LYS A 305 6.28 -26.40 -13.77
CA LYS A 305 5.52 -26.71 -15.00
C LYS A 305 5.75 -25.69 -16.12
N ASP A 306 6.00 -24.43 -15.76
CA ASP A 306 6.10 -23.34 -16.72
C ASP A 306 7.55 -23.13 -17.16
N ASP A 307 7.85 -23.28 -18.45
CA ASP A 307 9.22 -23.16 -18.97
C ASP A 307 9.75 -21.71 -18.88
N PHE A 308 8.86 -20.74 -19.01
CA PHE A 308 9.12 -19.30 -18.99
C PHE A 308 9.33 -18.67 -17.59
N VAL A 309 9.28 -19.42 -16.49
CA VAL A 309 9.43 -18.86 -15.12
C VAL A 309 10.83 -19.11 -14.55
N MET A 310 11.74 -18.14 -14.67
CA MET A 310 13.16 -18.28 -14.34
C MET A 310 13.41 -18.73 -12.87
N GLY A 311 12.69 -18.11 -11.93
CA GLY A 311 12.88 -18.35 -10.50
C GLY A 311 11.87 -17.59 -9.64
N ALA A 312 11.88 -17.88 -8.33
CA ALA A 312 11.05 -17.23 -7.34
C ALA A 312 11.84 -16.88 -6.07
N CYS A 313 11.96 -15.59 -5.77
CA CYS A 313 12.82 -15.08 -4.69
C CYS A 313 12.06 -15.01 -3.36
N LEU A 314 12.51 -15.80 -2.37
CA LEU A 314 11.94 -15.77 -1.02
C LEU A 314 12.14 -14.37 -0.41
N PHE A 315 11.02 -13.75 0.00
CA PHE A 315 10.90 -12.29 0.17
C PHE A 315 11.90 -11.66 1.14
N VAL A 316 12.27 -12.34 2.23
CA VAL A 316 13.29 -11.84 3.16
C VAL A 316 14.24 -12.97 3.51
N THR A 317 15.43 -12.93 2.92
CA THR A 317 16.56 -13.79 3.30
C THR A 317 17.67 -12.89 3.84
N GLY A 318 17.89 -12.91 5.15
CA GLY A 318 18.71 -11.91 5.84
C GLY A 318 17.93 -10.64 6.14
N ALA A 319 16.96 -10.74 7.03
CA ALA A 319 16.18 -9.61 7.55
C ALA A 319 17.08 -8.50 8.11
N ALA A 320 16.80 -7.26 7.73
CA ALA A 320 17.50 -6.06 8.16
C ALA A 320 16.54 -4.87 8.20
N GLY A 321 16.80 -3.89 9.07
CA GLY A 321 15.97 -2.70 9.24
C GLY A 321 15.07 -2.80 10.47
N LEU A 322 13.76 -2.67 10.28
CA LEU A 322 12.75 -2.71 11.35
C LEU A 322 12.46 -4.14 11.85
N PRO A 323 12.11 -4.36 13.13
CA PRO A 323 11.93 -5.70 13.70
C PRO A 323 10.83 -6.55 13.04
N GLU A 324 9.79 -5.93 12.46
CA GLU A 324 8.76 -6.64 11.70
C GLU A 324 9.33 -7.47 10.54
N TRP A 325 10.43 -7.05 9.92
CA TRP A 325 11.07 -7.81 8.84
C TRP A 325 11.67 -9.15 9.30
N GLU A 326 11.98 -9.31 10.60
CA GLU A 326 12.42 -10.59 11.16
C GLU A 326 11.32 -11.65 11.13
N THR A 327 10.03 -11.24 11.13
CA THR A 327 8.89 -12.18 11.02
C THR A 327 8.80 -12.88 9.65
N PHE A 328 9.60 -12.43 8.68
CA PHE A 328 9.70 -12.96 7.32
C PHE A 328 11.00 -13.74 7.04
N GLU A 329 11.92 -13.87 7.99
CA GLU A 329 13.27 -14.40 7.76
C GLU A 329 13.31 -15.86 7.27
N HIS A 330 13.92 -16.13 6.11
CA HIS A 330 14.04 -17.49 5.53
C HIS A 330 15.34 -18.24 5.92
N LEU A 331 16.29 -17.56 6.58
CA LEU A 331 17.54 -18.16 7.06
C LEU A 331 17.32 -19.31 8.05
N GLY A 332 18.26 -20.25 8.06
CA GLY A 332 18.18 -21.48 8.86
C GLY A 332 17.09 -22.42 8.35
N ALA A 333 15.98 -22.52 9.09
CA ALA A 333 15.03 -23.62 8.97
C ALA A 333 14.42 -23.85 7.57
N ILE A 334 14.27 -22.81 6.74
CA ILE A 334 13.78 -22.97 5.35
C ILE A 334 14.93 -23.19 4.37
N THR A 335 16.00 -22.40 4.45
CA THR A 335 17.22 -22.61 3.63
C THR A 335 17.83 -24.01 3.81
N ASP A 336 17.80 -24.59 5.02
CA ASP A 336 18.24 -25.97 5.28
C ASP A 336 17.32 -27.02 4.66
N ARG A 337 16.00 -26.80 4.64
CA ARG A 337 15.05 -27.69 3.95
C ARG A 337 15.25 -27.62 2.43
N ILE A 338 15.56 -26.44 1.88
CA ILE A 338 15.92 -26.28 0.46
C ILE A 338 17.24 -27.00 0.16
N TYR A 339 18.25 -26.88 1.02
CA TYR A 339 19.55 -27.56 0.84
C TYR A 339 19.39 -29.08 0.87
N ALA A 340 18.67 -29.60 1.87
CA ALA A 340 18.36 -31.02 1.96
C ALA A 340 17.57 -31.50 0.73
N PHE A 341 16.60 -30.70 0.24
CA PHE A 341 15.83 -31.00 -0.96
C PHE A 341 16.70 -31.03 -2.22
N GLN A 342 17.62 -30.08 -2.42
CA GLN A 342 18.59 -30.11 -3.53
C GLN A 342 19.38 -31.43 -3.57
N LYS A 343 19.74 -31.98 -2.41
CA LYS A 343 20.52 -33.23 -2.29
C LYS A 343 19.72 -34.52 -2.50
N LEU A 344 18.41 -34.45 -2.81
CA LEU A 344 17.59 -35.63 -3.12
C LEU A 344 17.70 -36.11 -4.57
N PHE A 345 18.44 -35.39 -5.42
CA PHE A 345 18.68 -35.74 -6.82
C PHE A 345 20.18 -35.63 -7.08
N ASP A 346 20.80 -36.73 -7.51
CA ASP A 346 22.15 -36.63 -8.07
C ASP A 346 22.08 -36.04 -9.49
N VAL A 347 23.14 -35.35 -9.89
CA VAL A 347 23.28 -34.82 -11.26
C VAL A 347 23.79 -35.90 -12.21
N ASP A 348 24.50 -36.90 -11.69
CA ASP A 348 25.03 -38.04 -12.47
C ASP A 348 23.93 -39.06 -12.84
N ASP A 349 22.80 -39.09 -12.11
CA ASP A 349 21.62 -39.92 -12.42
C ASP A 349 20.76 -39.36 -13.58
N LEU A 350 21.10 -38.16 -14.09
CA LEU A 350 20.25 -37.45 -15.05
C LEU A 350 20.58 -37.86 -16.49
N PRO A 351 19.59 -38.17 -17.35
CA PRO A 351 19.85 -38.49 -18.74
C PRO A 351 20.49 -37.29 -19.43
N THR A 352 21.70 -37.49 -19.98
CA THR A 352 22.46 -36.45 -20.68
C THR A 352 21.59 -35.78 -21.73
N ILE A 353 21.28 -34.50 -21.53
CA ILE A 353 20.47 -33.75 -22.49
C ILE A 353 21.33 -33.58 -23.75
N ILE A 354 21.00 -34.34 -24.78
CA ILE A 354 21.49 -34.10 -26.13
C ILE A 354 20.90 -32.75 -26.55
N THR A 355 21.71 -31.70 -26.45
CA THR A 355 21.40 -30.42 -27.09
C THR A 355 21.24 -30.70 -28.58
N PRO A 356 20.07 -30.43 -29.19
CA PRO A 356 19.91 -30.64 -30.63
C PRO A 356 20.96 -29.81 -31.36
N ASP A 357 21.67 -30.42 -32.30
CA ASP A 357 22.72 -29.76 -33.06
C ASP A 357 22.18 -28.47 -33.67
N THR A 358 22.63 -27.33 -33.14
CA THR A 358 22.24 -26.03 -33.68
C THR A 358 22.86 -25.96 -35.08
N PRO A 359 22.05 -25.87 -36.15
CA PRO A 359 22.58 -25.90 -37.51
C PRO A 359 23.59 -24.77 -37.64
N ALA A 360 24.82 -25.13 -38.01
CA ALA A 360 25.91 -24.16 -38.07
C ALA A 360 25.52 -23.04 -39.03
N ILE A 361 25.44 -21.81 -38.51
CA ILE A 361 25.20 -20.63 -39.34
C ILE A 361 26.47 -20.43 -40.16
N THR A 362 26.46 -20.96 -41.39
CA THR A 362 27.47 -20.66 -42.40
C THR A 362 27.54 -19.13 -42.53
N PRO A 363 28.73 -18.51 -42.41
CA PRO A 363 28.85 -17.08 -42.65
C PRO A 363 28.34 -16.74 -44.04
N ILE A 364 27.40 -15.80 -44.13
CA ILE A 364 26.97 -15.23 -45.41
C ILE A 364 28.14 -14.40 -45.93
N ASP A 365 28.62 -14.77 -47.12
CA ASP A 365 29.69 -14.07 -47.82
C ASP A 365 29.15 -12.72 -48.35
N PRO A 366 29.70 -11.56 -47.98
CA PRO A 366 29.09 -10.26 -48.28
C PRO A 366 29.24 -9.77 -49.74
N ASP A 367 29.94 -10.52 -50.61
CA ASP A 367 30.35 -10.07 -51.95
C ASP A 367 29.50 -10.63 -53.13
N THR A 368 28.36 -11.29 -52.90
CA THR A 368 27.45 -11.71 -53.99
C THR A 368 26.47 -10.61 -54.40
N ASP A 369 26.93 -9.71 -55.26
CA ASP A 369 26.12 -8.76 -56.03
C ASP A 369 25.49 -9.47 -57.25
N GLU A 370 24.26 -9.98 -57.11
CA GLU A 370 23.48 -10.53 -58.23
C GLU A 370 22.32 -9.61 -58.61
N THR A 371 22.34 -9.17 -59.87
CA THR A 371 21.32 -8.32 -60.49
C THR A 371 20.03 -9.09 -60.76
N LEU A 372 18.90 -8.57 -60.28
CA LEU A 372 17.58 -9.06 -60.66
C LEU A 372 17.16 -8.46 -62.02
N ASP A 373 17.24 -9.28 -63.06
CA ASP A 373 16.60 -8.99 -64.36
C ASP A 373 15.07 -9.17 -64.30
N GLU A 374 14.37 -8.45 -65.17
CA GLU A 374 12.92 -8.59 -65.38
C GLU A 374 12.57 -9.75 -66.35
N GLU A 375 11.28 -9.93 -66.62
CA GLU A 375 10.68 -10.91 -67.57
C GLU A 375 10.72 -12.41 -67.20
N SER A 376 9.60 -12.91 -66.67
CA SER A 376 8.95 -14.08 -67.28
C SER A 376 7.42 -14.04 -67.08
N VAL A 377 6.65 -14.12 -68.17
CA VAL A 377 5.17 -14.12 -68.15
C VAL A 377 4.66 -15.40 -68.82
N VAL A 378 3.99 -16.25 -68.05
CA VAL A 378 3.14 -17.38 -68.51
C VAL A 378 2.05 -17.66 -67.44
N PRO A 379 0.89 -18.25 -67.79
CA PRO A 379 -0.38 -17.75 -67.26
C PRO A 379 -1.25 -18.78 -66.50
N ASP A 380 -2.40 -18.27 -66.01
CA ASP A 380 -3.54 -18.93 -65.37
C ASP A 380 -3.66 -20.46 -65.52
N GLU A 381 -3.80 -21.15 -64.38
CA GLU A 381 -4.59 -22.37 -64.29
C GLU A 381 -5.67 -22.20 -63.20
N LYS A 382 -6.93 -22.50 -63.54
CA LYS A 382 -8.09 -22.20 -62.68
C LYS A 382 -8.32 -23.30 -61.63
N SER A 383 -8.23 -22.95 -60.36
CA SER A 383 -8.89 -23.69 -59.27
C SER A 383 -10.22 -23.04 -58.89
N GLN A 384 -11.25 -23.85 -58.62
CA GLN A 384 -12.58 -23.38 -58.23
C GLN A 384 -12.67 -23.29 -56.70
N GLU A 385 -13.13 -22.15 -56.18
CA GLU A 385 -13.65 -22.06 -54.81
C GLU A 385 -15.16 -22.43 -54.81
N PRO A 386 -15.69 -23.05 -53.74
CA PRO A 386 -17.11 -23.32 -53.60
C PRO A 386 -17.87 -22.08 -53.09
N ASP A 387 -19.11 -21.89 -53.54
CA ASP A 387 -19.96 -20.77 -53.11
C ASP A 387 -20.19 -20.76 -51.59
N SER A 388 -19.84 -19.64 -50.93
CA SER A 388 -20.26 -19.35 -49.55
C SER A 388 -21.54 -18.54 -49.56
N GLU A 389 -22.62 -19.06 -48.95
CA GLU A 389 -23.88 -18.32 -48.83
C GLU A 389 -23.69 -17.02 -48.01
N ALA A 390 -24.16 -15.91 -48.56
CA ALA A 390 -24.01 -14.59 -47.93
C ALA A 390 -24.94 -14.46 -46.72
N THR A 391 -24.36 -14.29 -45.53
CA THR A 391 -25.09 -13.86 -44.33
C THR A 391 -25.54 -12.41 -44.54
N PRO A 392 -26.80 -12.03 -44.28
CA PRO A 392 -27.23 -10.63 -44.39
C PRO A 392 -26.54 -9.76 -43.34
N GLU A 393 -26.16 -8.55 -43.73
CA GLU A 393 -25.64 -7.53 -42.81
C GLU A 393 -26.77 -7.07 -41.84
N PRO A 394 -26.45 -6.76 -40.57
CA PRO A 394 -27.43 -6.29 -39.60
C PRO A 394 -27.93 -4.86 -39.93
N ASP A 395 -29.20 -4.58 -39.63
CA ASP A 395 -29.78 -3.24 -39.77
C ASP A 395 -29.35 -2.34 -38.60
N ASP A 396 -28.40 -1.44 -38.86
CA ASP A 396 -27.88 -0.43 -37.91
C ASP A 396 -28.96 0.52 -37.33
N ASN A 397 -30.19 0.52 -37.86
CA ASN A 397 -31.29 1.36 -37.35
C ASN A 397 -32.17 0.68 -36.30
N ALA A 398 -31.90 -0.58 -35.94
CA ALA A 398 -32.65 -1.27 -34.89
C ALA A 398 -32.45 -0.59 -33.52
N PRO A 399 -33.51 -0.10 -32.84
CA PRO A 399 -33.35 0.57 -31.56
C PRO A 399 -32.82 -0.41 -30.50
N ALA A 400 -31.63 -0.13 -29.96
CA ALA A 400 -30.94 -0.99 -29.02
C ALA A 400 -31.84 -1.35 -27.82
N ALA A 401 -32.02 -2.65 -27.57
CA ALA A 401 -32.89 -3.14 -26.52
C ALA A 401 -32.49 -2.58 -25.15
N LYS A 402 -33.40 -1.84 -24.51
CA LYS A 402 -33.18 -1.30 -23.15
C LYS A 402 -32.85 -2.46 -22.21
N SER A 403 -31.71 -2.38 -21.54
CA SER A 403 -31.28 -3.42 -20.61
C SER A 403 -32.13 -3.38 -19.35
N GLU A 404 -32.80 -4.49 -19.04
CA GLU A 404 -33.55 -4.67 -17.79
C GLU A 404 -32.56 -4.79 -16.62
N TRP A 405 -32.90 -4.20 -15.47
CA TRP A 405 -32.16 -4.40 -14.22
C TRP A 405 -33.07 -5.03 -13.17
N ARG A 406 -32.51 -5.98 -12.42
CA ARG A 406 -33.16 -6.61 -11.25
C ARG A 406 -32.34 -6.34 -10.00
N TYR A 407 -32.93 -6.47 -8.83
CA TYR A 407 -32.23 -6.34 -7.56
C TYR A 407 -32.48 -7.52 -6.63
N THR A 408 -31.52 -7.74 -5.74
CA THR A 408 -31.65 -8.60 -4.55
C THR A 408 -31.29 -7.77 -3.32
N PHE A 409 -31.85 -8.08 -2.15
CA PHE A 409 -31.50 -7.37 -0.92
C PHE A 409 -31.43 -8.30 0.30
N GLU A 410 -30.60 -7.90 1.26
CA GLU A 410 -30.44 -8.54 2.58
C GLU A 410 -30.59 -7.48 3.67
N THR A 411 -31.16 -7.84 4.82
CA THR A 411 -31.30 -6.95 5.99
C THR A 411 -30.52 -7.50 7.18
N GLY A 412 -29.93 -6.61 7.97
CA GLY A 412 -29.01 -6.93 9.05
C GLY A 412 -29.21 -6.09 10.31
N GLN A 413 -28.67 -6.56 11.42
CA GLN A 413 -28.65 -5.80 12.68
C GLN A 413 -27.55 -4.74 12.62
N GLY A 414 -27.90 -3.48 12.89
CA GLY A 414 -26.96 -2.36 12.84
C GLY A 414 -27.65 -1.01 12.70
N LEU A 415 -26.86 0.02 12.39
CA LEU A 415 -27.37 1.34 12.01
C LEU A 415 -28.28 1.24 10.78
N GLY A 416 -29.34 2.05 10.74
CA GLY A 416 -30.20 2.20 9.57
C GLY A 416 -29.46 2.83 8.39
N LEU A 417 -28.80 1.99 7.61
CA LEU A 417 -28.07 2.32 6.39
C LEU A 417 -28.69 1.57 5.21
N LEU A 418 -28.81 2.27 4.09
CA LEU A 418 -29.05 1.69 2.78
C LEU A 418 -27.71 1.64 2.06
N VAL A 419 -27.17 0.45 1.91
CA VAL A 419 -25.97 0.14 1.13
C VAL A 419 -26.41 -0.45 -0.19
N CYS A 420 -25.79 -0.03 -1.29
CA CYS A 420 -26.11 -0.55 -2.62
C CYS A 420 -24.86 -0.80 -3.46
N ASP A 421 -24.89 -1.81 -4.32
CA ASP A 421 -24.00 -1.92 -5.49
C ASP A 421 -24.83 -2.03 -6.78
N ILE A 422 -24.46 -1.26 -7.80
CA ILE A 422 -25.03 -1.32 -9.15
C ILE A 422 -24.05 -1.86 -10.20
N GLY A 423 -22.87 -2.35 -9.79
CA GLY A 423 -21.85 -2.95 -10.66
C GLY A 423 -21.10 -1.96 -11.58
N ILE A 424 -21.61 -0.75 -11.77
CA ILE A 424 -21.02 0.32 -12.61
C ILE A 424 -20.68 1.56 -11.76
N PRO A 425 -19.47 2.14 -11.87
CA PRO A 425 -19.05 3.31 -11.09
C PRO A 425 -19.34 4.64 -11.83
N GLY A 426 -19.48 5.74 -11.09
CA GLY A 426 -19.60 7.09 -11.65
C GLY A 426 -21.02 7.54 -12.04
N GLU A 427 -22.01 6.65 -11.98
CA GLU A 427 -23.40 6.98 -12.27
C GLU A 427 -24.04 7.81 -11.15
N ARG A 428 -24.95 8.72 -11.53
CA ARG A 428 -25.79 9.42 -10.57
C ARG A 428 -26.98 8.55 -10.19
N ILE A 429 -27.14 8.31 -8.90
CA ILE A 429 -28.34 7.71 -8.32
C ILE A 429 -29.08 8.76 -7.52
N ALA A 430 -30.37 8.94 -7.81
CA ALA A 430 -31.25 9.70 -6.94
C ALA A 430 -32.03 8.75 -6.00
N ILE A 431 -32.17 9.16 -4.74
CA ILE A 431 -32.85 8.39 -3.69
C ILE A 431 -33.92 9.28 -3.05
N THR A 432 -35.19 8.99 -3.31
CA THR A 432 -36.30 9.65 -2.60
C THR A 432 -36.64 8.86 -1.34
N ARG A 433 -36.56 9.53 -0.18
CA ARG A 433 -36.91 8.98 1.14
C ARG A 433 -38.43 8.93 1.39
N PRO A 434 -38.91 8.18 2.42
CA PRO A 434 -40.32 8.12 2.79
C PRO A 434 -40.95 9.46 3.19
N ASP A 435 -40.14 10.47 3.50
CA ASP A 435 -40.57 11.85 3.79
C ASP A 435 -40.55 12.78 2.56
N GLY A 436 -40.33 12.22 1.36
CA GLY A 436 -40.25 12.94 0.09
C GLY A 436 -38.88 13.59 -0.18
N HIS A 437 -37.91 13.52 0.75
CA HIS A 437 -36.61 14.14 0.55
C HIS A 437 -35.78 13.36 -0.50
N ARG A 438 -35.47 14.00 -1.63
CA ARG A 438 -34.55 13.48 -2.65
C ARG A 438 -33.09 13.72 -2.22
N LEU A 439 -32.25 12.71 -2.37
CA LEU A 439 -30.79 12.80 -2.26
C LEU A 439 -30.17 12.40 -3.60
N GLU A 440 -28.98 12.91 -3.91
CA GLU A 440 -28.14 12.36 -4.99
C GLU A 440 -26.87 11.74 -4.37
N VAL A 441 -26.49 10.58 -4.89
CA VAL A 441 -25.22 9.91 -4.59
C VAL A 441 -24.60 9.43 -5.91
N VAL A 442 -23.29 9.15 -5.90
CA VAL A 442 -22.57 8.65 -7.08
C VAL A 442 -22.13 7.21 -6.82
N SER A 443 -22.33 6.32 -7.79
CA SER A 443 -21.91 4.91 -7.68
C SER A 443 -20.38 4.77 -7.62
N GLY A 444 -19.90 3.79 -6.87
CA GLY A 444 -18.46 3.59 -6.63
C GLY A 444 -17.83 4.61 -5.68
N SER A 445 -18.65 5.39 -4.97
CA SER A 445 -18.23 6.25 -3.84
C SER A 445 -17.89 5.46 -2.57
N LYS A 446 -18.37 4.21 -2.47
CA LYS A 446 -18.12 3.27 -1.38
C LYS A 446 -17.74 1.89 -1.92
N ARG A 447 -16.51 1.79 -2.43
CA ARG A 447 -15.97 0.59 -3.11
C ARG A 447 -15.87 -0.64 -2.20
N GLU A 448 -15.92 -0.45 -0.89
CA GLU A 448 -16.04 -1.51 0.12
C GLU A 448 -17.31 -2.37 -0.04
N TYR A 449 -18.34 -1.87 -0.73
CA TYR A 449 -19.59 -2.61 -0.97
C TYR A 449 -19.71 -3.19 -2.38
N GLY A 450 -18.88 -2.77 -3.33
CA GLY A 450 -18.90 -3.22 -4.72
C GLY A 450 -18.41 -2.17 -5.72
N VAL A 451 -18.42 -2.49 -7.02
CA VAL A 451 -17.83 -1.63 -8.06
C VAL A 451 -18.64 -0.34 -8.26
N GLY A 452 -19.96 -0.45 -8.28
CA GLY A 452 -20.90 0.65 -8.20
C GLY A 452 -21.32 0.98 -6.76
N GLY A 453 -20.53 0.57 -5.76
CA GLY A 453 -20.88 0.66 -4.34
C GLY A 453 -21.16 2.09 -3.84
N PHE A 454 -22.25 2.27 -3.09
CA PHE A 454 -22.61 3.51 -2.40
C PHE A 454 -23.34 3.22 -1.07
N GLU A 455 -23.42 4.22 -0.17
CA GLU A 455 -24.23 4.14 1.05
C GLU A 455 -25.01 5.43 1.31
N THR A 456 -26.12 5.33 2.04
CA THR A 456 -26.82 6.49 2.62
C THR A 456 -27.55 6.12 3.91
N TYR A 457 -27.84 7.11 4.76
CA TYR A 457 -28.63 6.89 5.97
C TYR A 457 -30.11 6.64 5.64
N ALA A 458 -30.62 5.51 6.11
CA ALA A 458 -31.97 5.00 5.89
C ALA A 458 -32.68 4.58 7.19
N GLN A 459 -32.53 5.40 8.24
CA GLN A 459 -33.06 5.14 9.59
C GLN A 459 -34.59 5.23 9.72
N LYS A 460 -35.30 5.80 8.75
CA LYS A 460 -36.77 5.91 8.77
C LYS A 460 -37.37 4.68 8.07
N PRO A 461 -38.26 3.90 8.71
CA PRO A 461 -39.00 2.86 8.00
C PRO A 461 -39.94 3.46 6.93
N GLY A 462 -40.13 2.78 5.80
CA GLY A 462 -41.03 3.19 4.71
C GLY A 462 -40.51 2.84 3.31
N SER A 463 -41.23 3.25 2.25
CA SER A 463 -40.76 3.07 0.87
C SER A 463 -39.69 4.10 0.51
N TYR A 464 -38.56 3.60 0.00
CA TYR A 464 -37.48 4.37 -0.62
C TYR A 464 -37.53 4.13 -2.12
N ARG A 465 -37.54 5.19 -2.91
CA ARG A 465 -37.41 5.12 -4.37
C ARG A 465 -35.98 5.40 -4.79
N ILE A 466 -35.38 4.49 -5.55
CA ILE A 466 -34.07 4.64 -6.18
C ILE A 466 -34.27 4.84 -7.69
N GLU A 467 -33.57 5.82 -8.27
CA GLU A 467 -33.64 6.21 -9.68
C GLU A 467 -32.22 6.25 -10.28
N PHE A 468 -31.94 5.44 -11.31
CA PHE A 468 -30.70 5.47 -12.12
C PHE A 468 -30.93 4.86 -13.52
N LEU A 469 -30.16 5.26 -14.54
CA LEU A 469 -30.27 4.77 -15.94
C LEU A 469 -31.71 4.69 -16.48
N ASP A 470 -32.48 5.77 -16.28
CA ASP A 470 -33.91 5.91 -16.63
C ASP A 470 -34.84 4.82 -16.03
N GLN A 471 -34.39 4.13 -14.98
CA GLN A 471 -35.15 3.08 -14.29
C GLN A 471 -35.40 3.44 -12.82
N GLN A 472 -36.57 3.03 -12.32
CA GLN A 472 -37.07 3.31 -10.98
C GLN A 472 -37.30 2.01 -10.21
N PHE A 473 -36.82 1.97 -8.97
CA PHE A 473 -36.98 0.84 -8.06
C PHE A 473 -37.56 1.33 -6.74
N GLU A 474 -38.54 0.63 -6.18
CA GLU A 474 -39.05 0.89 -4.83
C GLU A 474 -38.65 -0.21 -3.86
N LEU A 475 -38.25 0.20 -2.66
CA LEU A 475 -37.71 -0.62 -1.58
C LEU A 475 -38.38 -0.25 -0.25
N THR A 476 -39.17 -1.16 0.32
CA THR A 476 -39.72 -0.95 1.67
C THR A 476 -38.65 -1.30 2.72
N LEU A 477 -38.05 -0.29 3.34
CA LEU A 477 -37.03 -0.44 4.36
C LEU A 477 -37.62 -0.41 5.77
N THR A 478 -37.01 -1.16 6.69
CA THR A 478 -37.47 -1.33 8.08
C THR A 478 -36.77 -0.40 9.09
N GLY A 479 -35.89 0.50 8.62
CA GLY A 479 -35.04 1.33 9.48
C GLY A 479 -33.75 0.62 9.97
N HIS A 480 -33.57 -0.66 9.63
CA HIS A 480 -32.36 -1.44 9.90
C HIS A 480 -31.35 -1.35 8.73
N PHE A 481 -30.13 -1.88 8.94
CA PHE A 481 -29.15 -2.05 7.87
C PHE A 481 -29.75 -2.87 6.73
N THR A 482 -29.66 -2.37 5.50
CA THR A 482 -30.11 -3.05 4.28
C THR A 482 -29.04 -2.93 3.21
N ARG A 483 -28.61 -4.06 2.63
CA ARG A 483 -27.77 -4.07 1.43
C ARG A 483 -28.60 -4.49 0.23
N VAL A 484 -28.45 -3.79 -0.89
CA VAL A 484 -29.10 -4.07 -2.17
C VAL A 484 -28.03 -4.30 -3.24
N ASN A 485 -28.14 -5.36 -4.04
CA ASN A 485 -27.26 -5.62 -5.16
C ASN A 485 -28.10 -5.65 -6.44
N PHE A 486 -27.88 -4.68 -7.33
CA PHE A 486 -28.52 -4.60 -8.64
C PHE A 486 -27.70 -5.37 -9.67
N GLN A 487 -28.38 -6.07 -10.56
CA GLN A 487 -27.79 -6.87 -11.62
C GLN A 487 -28.46 -6.52 -12.95
N LYS A 488 -27.63 -6.20 -13.95
CA LYS A 488 -28.07 -6.03 -15.33
C LYS A 488 -28.46 -7.40 -15.88
N VAL A 489 -29.70 -7.53 -16.34
CA VAL A 489 -30.16 -8.70 -17.09
C VAL A 489 -29.86 -8.43 -18.55
N GLU A 490 -29.02 -9.25 -19.16
CA GLU A 490 -28.84 -9.23 -20.61
C GLU A 490 -30.12 -9.77 -21.28
N PRO A 491 -30.65 -9.12 -22.34
CA PRO A 491 -31.83 -9.63 -23.01
C PRO A 491 -31.53 -11.02 -23.58
N THR A 492 -32.18 -12.06 -23.03
CA THR A 492 -32.09 -13.41 -23.59
C THR A 492 -32.56 -13.34 -25.04
N ALA A 493 -31.73 -13.81 -25.98
CA ALA A 493 -32.15 -13.92 -27.38
C ALA A 493 -33.44 -14.78 -27.43
N PRO A 494 -34.45 -14.41 -28.25
CA PRO A 494 -35.67 -15.19 -28.35
C PRO A 494 -35.31 -16.61 -28.78
N LEU A 495 -35.76 -17.59 -27.99
CA LEU A 495 -35.54 -19.01 -28.30
C LEU A 495 -36.16 -19.35 -29.67
N PRO A 496 -35.56 -20.26 -30.45
CA PRO A 496 -36.14 -20.72 -31.70
C PRO A 496 -37.57 -21.25 -31.48
N GLU A 497 -38.46 -20.99 -32.45
CA GLU A 497 -39.91 -21.26 -32.36
C GLU A 497 -40.29 -22.75 -32.20
N GLU A 498 -39.31 -23.65 -32.26
CA GLU A 498 -39.45 -25.09 -32.02
C GLU A 498 -39.24 -25.46 -30.53
N GLU A 499 -38.24 -24.90 -29.84
CA GLU A 499 -38.01 -25.16 -28.40
C GLU A 499 -39.16 -24.61 -27.53
N ALA A 500 -39.77 -23.49 -27.95
CA ALA A 500 -40.91 -22.89 -27.25
C ALA A 500 -42.14 -23.82 -27.15
N LYS A 501 -42.25 -24.84 -28.02
CA LYS A 501 -43.37 -25.79 -28.04
C LYS A 501 -43.13 -27.04 -27.19
N GLU A 502 -41.88 -27.35 -26.84
CA GLU A 502 -41.56 -28.53 -26.02
C GLU A 502 -41.65 -28.23 -24.50
N PHE A 503 -41.69 -26.94 -24.11
CA PHE A 503 -41.78 -26.50 -22.72
C PHE A 503 -43.20 -26.36 -22.14
N GLU A 504 -44.27 -26.35 -22.93
CA GLU A 504 -45.64 -26.19 -22.41
C GLU A 504 -46.23 -27.45 -21.75
N GLU A 505 -45.66 -28.66 -21.95
CA GLU A 505 -46.28 -29.92 -21.50
C GLU A 505 -45.80 -30.42 -20.12
N VAL A 506 -44.80 -29.80 -19.46
CA VAL A 506 -44.15 -30.38 -18.26
C VAL A 506 -43.82 -29.39 -17.12
N VAL A 507 -44.82 -28.77 -16.48
CA VAL A 507 -44.74 -28.35 -15.06
C VAL A 507 -46.10 -28.46 -14.33
N GLU A 508 -46.28 -29.52 -13.54
CA GLU A 508 -47.20 -29.55 -12.38
C GLU A 508 -46.47 -30.05 -11.13
N ASP A 509 -45.74 -29.16 -10.43
CA ASP A 509 -45.65 -29.18 -8.96
C ASP A 509 -45.26 -27.77 -8.45
N GLY A 510 -45.65 -27.42 -7.21
CA GLY A 510 -45.70 -26.04 -6.75
C GLY A 510 -44.69 -25.65 -5.68
N SER A 511 -43.70 -24.81 -6.02
CA SER A 511 -43.09 -23.84 -5.09
C SER A 511 -42.24 -22.77 -5.79
N SER A 512 -42.80 -21.57 -5.95
CA SER A 512 -42.11 -20.43 -6.59
C SER A 512 -41.82 -19.29 -5.59
N PRO A 513 -40.64 -18.66 -5.63
CA PRO A 513 -40.38 -17.40 -4.91
C PRO A 513 -41.17 -16.23 -5.56
N GLN A 514 -41.36 -15.14 -4.81
CA GLN A 514 -42.11 -13.98 -5.31
C GLN A 514 -41.26 -13.12 -6.27
N THR A 515 -41.64 -13.11 -7.55
CA THR A 515 -41.25 -12.08 -8.51
C THR A 515 -42.22 -10.91 -8.41
N ILE A 516 -41.70 -9.68 -8.28
CA ILE A 516 -42.49 -8.45 -8.37
C ILE A 516 -42.08 -7.72 -9.66
N LEU A 517 -43.06 -7.38 -10.49
CA LEU A 517 -42.87 -6.69 -11.76
C LEU A 517 -42.89 -5.16 -11.57
N PRO A 518 -42.30 -4.38 -12.50
CA PRO A 518 -42.44 -2.91 -12.50
C PRO A 518 -43.89 -2.47 -12.69
N VAL A 519 -44.19 -1.24 -12.28
CA VAL A 519 -45.55 -0.65 -12.32
C VAL A 519 -45.73 0.17 -13.59
N ASP A 520 -46.80 -0.11 -14.34
CA ASP A 520 -47.16 0.63 -15.56
C ASP A 520 -47.51 2.11 -15.29
N GLN A 521 -47.15 2.99 -16.23
CA GLN A 521 -47.59 4.39 -16.27
C GLN A 521 -48.78 4.57 -17.23
N PRO A 522 -49.74 5.48 -16.94
CA PRO A 522 -50.83 5.79 -17.85
C PRO A 522 -50.41 6.73 -18.99
N ASP A 523 -51.00 6.54 -20.18
CA ASP A 523 -50.67 7.28 -21.40
C ASP A 523 -50.82 8.81 -21.30
N THR A 524 -49.96 9.53 -22.01
CA THR A 524 -50.08 10.97 -22.29
C THR A 524 -49.91 11.19 -23.81
N PRO A 525 -50.79 11.93 -24.50
CA PRO A 525 -50.86 11.92 -25.96
C PRO A 525 -49.71 12.68 -26.65
N THR A 526 -49.29 12.16 -27.81
CA THR A 526 -48.27 12.72 -28.70
C THR A 526 -48.66 14.08 -29.27
N ALA A 527 -47.67 14.97 -29.39
CA ALA A 527 -47.72 16.19 -30.21
C ALA A 527 -46.64 16.12 -31.31
N SER A 528 -46.89 16.76 -32.44
CA SER A 528 -46.15 16.56 -33.70
C SER A 528 -44.85 17.37 -33.84
N GLU A 529 -43.92 16.83 -34.63
CA GLU A 529 -42.66 17.46 -35.09
C GLU A 529 -42.87 18.78 -35.87
N PRO A 530 -41.79 19.55 -36.03
CA PRO A 530 -41.49 20.11 -37.35
C PRO A 530 -40.00 20.10 -37.75
N VAL A 531 -39.68 19.34 -38.81
CA VAL A 531 -38.85 19.66 -40.00
C VAL A 531 -37.54 20.46 -39.88
N ASP A 532 -36.51 19.97 -40.57
CA ASP A 532 -35.13 20.49 -40.68
C ASP A 532 -34.94 21.99 -40.98
N ALA A 533 -33.81 22.51 -40.48
CA ALA A 533 -33.12 23.70 -41.01
C ALA A 533 -31.59 23.47 -41.07
N PRO A 534 -30.88 23.94 -42.12
CA PRO A 534 -29.46 23.66 -42.32
C PRO A 534 -28.52 24.47 -41.40
N PRO A 535 -27.28 24.00 -41.15
CA PRO A 535 -26.38 24.58 -40.16
C PRO A 535 -25.79 25.93 -40.57
N SER A 536 -25.69 26.85 -39.60
CA SER A 536 -25.01 28.14 -39.71
C SER A 536 -23.57 28.11 -39.16
N SER A 537 -22.74 29.02 -39.66
CA SER A 537 -21.32 29.18 -39.28
C SER A 537 -21.12 29.63 -37.82
N PRO A 538 -19.96 29.35 -37.20
CA PRO A 538 -19.76 29.59 -35.76
C PRO A 538 -19.68 31.08 -35.39
N GLU A 539 -20.57 31.53 -34.50
CA GLU A 539 -20.46 32.83 -33.85
C GLU A 539 -19.44 32.83 -32.70
N THR A 540 -18.72 33.94 -32.52
CA THR A 540 -17.80 34.14 -31.41
C THR A 540 -18.55 34.42 -30.11
N ARG A 541 -18.31 33.62 -29.06
CA ARG A 541 -18.84 33.89 -27.71
C ARG A 541 -18.38 35.28 -27.21
N PRO A 542 -19.27 36.07 -26.57
CA PRO A 542 -18.85 37.24 -25.81
C PRO A 542 -18.01 36.80 -24.59
N PRO A 543 -17.11 37.67 -24.08
CA PRO A 543 -16.34 37.38 -22.87
C PRO A 543 -17.26 37.23 -21.66
N LEU A 544 -16.93 36.30 -20.77
CA LEU A 544 -17.60 36.14 -19.49
C LEU A 544 -17.42 37.42 -18.63
N PRO A 545 -18.42 37.81 -17.82
CA PRO A 545 -18.23 38.85 -16.82
C PRO A 545 -17.16 38.43 -15.80
N PRO A 546 -16.41 39.37 -15.20
CA PRO A 546 -15.42 39.05 -14.18
C PRO A 546 -16.09 38.34 -13.00
N SER A 547 -15.49 37.25 -12.54
CA SER A 547 -15.98 36.49 -11.39
C SER A 547 -15.96 37.36 -10.13
N VAL A 548 -17.11 37.44 -9.46
CA VAL A 548 -17.19 38.07 -8.14
C VAL A 548 -16.43 37.16 -7.17
N GLN A 549 -15.22 37.57 -6.79
CA GLN A 549 -14.47 36.90 -5.73
C GLN A 549 -15.28 36.98 -4.44
N THR A 550 -15.80 35.84 -3.99
CA THR A 550 -16.43 35.72 -2.68
C THR A 550 -15.35 35.45 -1.65
N GLU A 551 -15.19 36.35 -0.70
CA GLU A 551 -14.21 36.20 0.38
C GLU A 551 -14.73 35.18 1.40
N TRP A 552 -13.89 34.24 1.82
CA TRP A 552 -14.22 33.28 2.86
C TRP A 552 -13.38 33.54 4.11
N HIS A 553 -14.01 33.44 5.27
CA HIS A 553 -13.32 33.40 6.55
C HIS A 553 -13.49 32.03 7.22
N TYR A 554 -12.60 31.72 8.16
CA TYR A 554 -12.71 30.51 8.97
C TYR A 554 -12.58 30.82 10.46
N THR A 555 -13.27 30.03 11.28
CA THR A 555 -13.01 29.89 12.71
C THR A 555 -12.52 28.47 12.99
N PHE A 556 -11.85 28.26 14.13
CA PHE A 556 -11.48 26.91 14.55
C PHE A 556 -11.59 26.72 16.07
N GLU A 557 -11.85 25.48 16.47
CA GLU A 557 -11.99 25.04 17.85
C GLU A 557 -10.99 23.89 18.11
N ILE A 558 -10.34 23.91 19.27
CA ILE A 558 -9.41 22.86 19.71
C ILE A 558 -10.12 21.99 20.76
N GLY A 559 -10.10 20.67 20.55
CA GLY A 559 -10.73 19.70 21.45
C GLY A 559 -9.75 18.66 22.01
N GLN A 560 -10.22 17.87 22.96
CA GLN A 560 -9.53 16.64 23.38
C GLN A 560 -10.01 15.46 22.54
N GLY A 561 -9.08 14.61 22.10
CA GLY A 561 -9.38 13.45 21.27
C GLY A 561 -8.19 12.99 20.45
N LEU A 562 -8.46 12.16 19.45
CA LEU A 562 -7.47 11.81 18.42
C LEU A 562 -7.05 13.05 17.62
N GLY A 563 -5.81 13.05 17.11
CA GLY A 563 -5.31 14.08 16.20
C GLY A 563 -6.04 14.03 14.85
N LEU A 564 -7.20 14.66 14.79
CA LEU A 564 -8.06 14.81 13.61
C LEU A 564 -8.21 16.29 13.28
N LEU A 565 -8.30 16.58 11.98
CA LEU A 565 -8.80 17.83 11.44
C LEU A 565 -10.17 17.54 10.85
N VAL A 566 -11.21 18.04 11.49
CA VAL A 566 -12.60 17.98 11.01
C VAL A 566 -13.04 19.37 10.59
N GLY A 567 -14.02 19.48 9.70
CA GLY A 567 -14.58 20.80 9.41
C GLY A 567 -15.86 20.83 8.61
N ASP A 568 -16.37 22.04 8.41
CA ASP A 568 -17.60 22.35 7.66
C ASP A 568 -17.35 23.56 6.75
N ILE A 569 -17.54 23.40 5.44
CA ILE A 569 -17.56 24.52 4.48
C ILE A 569 -18.96 25.05 4.16
N GLY A 570 -20.02 24.53 4.82
CA GLY A 570 -21.40 24.96 4.62
C GLY A 570 -22.09 24.47 3.33
N ILE A 571 -21.32 23.99 2.34
CA ILE A 571 -21.81 23.47 1.05
C ILE A 571 -21.32 22.02 0.83
N PRO A 572 -22.16 21.09 0.34
CA PRO A 572 -21.77 19.69 0.07
C PRO A 572 -21.26 19.50 -1.37
N GLY A 573 -20.52 18.43 -1.62
CA GLY A 573 -20.10 17.98 -2.96
C GLY A 573 -18.83 18.62 -3.52
N GLU A 574 -18.25 19.62 -2.85
CA GLU A 574 -17.00 20.27 -3.26
C GLU A 574 -15.77 19.44 -2.89
N ARG A 575 -14.71 19.54 -3.68
CA ARG A 575 -13.42 18.92 -3.35
C ARG A 575 -12.60 19.81 -2.44
N ILE A 576 -12.10 19.23 -1.35
CA ILE A 576 -11.17 19.86 -0.42
C ILE A 576 -9.86 19.09 -0.48
N THR A 577 -8.77 19.77 -0.82
CA THR A 577 -7.39 19.22 -0.75
C THR A 577 -6.75 19.73 0.53
N ILE A 578 -6.11 18.84 1.30
CA ILE A 578 -5.48 19.16 2.57
C ILE A 578 -4.03 18.70 2.53
N ILE A 579 -3.10 19.64 2.37
CA ILE A 579 -1.65 19.41 2.42
C ILE A 579 -1.18 19.47 3.87
N LYS A 580 -0.35 18.50 4.27
CA LYS A 580 0.14 18.28 5.63
C LYS A 580 1.54 18.88 5.82
N PRO A 581 2.03 19.02 7.07
CA PRO A 581 3.34 19.62 7.36
C PRO A 581 4.56 18.90 6.74
N ASP A 582 4.37 17.66 6.28
CA ASP A 582 5.39 16.85 5.59
C ASP A 582 5.30 16.91 4.05
N GLY A 583 4.37 17.71 3.50
CA GLY A 583 4.16 17.88 2.06
C GLY A 583 3.26 16.82 1.41
N ARG A 584 2.79 15.80 2.14
CA ARG A 584 1.75 14.89 1.64
C ARG A 584 0.40 15.62 1.59
N TRP A 585 -0.48 15.22 0.70
CA TRP A 585 -1.85 15.74 0.63
C TRP A 585 -2.88 14.62 0.67
N GLU A 586 -4.07 14.94 1.16
CA GLU A 586 -5.27 14.09 1.10
C GLU A 586 -6.41 14.89 0.46
N GLN A 587 -7.30 14.22 -0.28
CA GLN A 587 -8.52 14.83 -0.82
C GLN A 587 -9.76 14.21 -0.16
N VAL A 588 -10.69 15.07 0.20
CA VAL A 588 -12.01 14.72 0.74
C VAL A 588 -13.09 15.53 0.03
N VAL A 589 -14.33 15.04 0.08
CA VAL A 589 -15.50 15.73 -0.47
C VAL A 589 -16.31 16.32 0.68
N SER A 590 -16.76 17.56 0.56
CA SER A 590 -17.58 18.20 1.58
C SER A 590 -18.96 17.52 1.69
N GLY A 591 -19.49 17.41 2.90
CA GLY A 591 -20.71 16.64 3.19
C GLY A 591 -20.48 15.13 3.33
N SER A 592 -19.24 14.63 3.16
CA SER A 592 -18.88 13.23 3.48
C SER A 592 -19.01 12.89 4.96
N LYS A 593 -19.07 13.90 5.83
CA LYS A 593 -19.18 13.80 7.29
C LYS A 593 -20.27 14.72 7.83
N GLY A 594 -21.52 14.37 7.55
CA GLY A 594 -22.71 15.18 7.91
C GLY A 594 -22.83 15.50 9.42
N GLU A 595 -22.17 14.72 10.28
CA GLU A 595 -22.02 14.99 11.72
C GLU A 595 -21.26 16.30 12.04
N HIS A 596 -20.37 16.74 11.14
CA HIS A 596 -19.57 17.96 11.33
C HIS A 596 -20.24 19.21 10.73
N GLY A 597 -21.14 19.04 9.77
CA GLY A 597 -21.90 20.10 9.10
C GLY A 597 -22.39 19.70 7.70
N ILE A 598 -23.12 20.59 7.02
CA ILE A 598 -23.62 20.34 5.64
C ILE A 598 -22.45 20.19 4.66
N GLY A 599 -21.40 21.00 4.82
CA GLY A 599 -20.13 20.84 4.10
C GLY A 599 -19.12 20.01 4.88
N GLY A 600 -19.58 19.06 5.70
CA GLY A 600 -18.77 18.34 6.69
C GLY A 600 -17.69 17.42 6.09
N PHE A 601 -16.47 17.44 6.65
CA PHE A 601 -15.33 16.61 6.26
C PHE A 601 -14.40 16.24 7.46
N GLU A 602 -13.50 15.27 7.27
CA GLU A 602 -12.59 14.75 8.30
C GLU A 602 -11.31 14.14 7.70
N VAL A 603 -10.14 14.44 8.28
CA VAL A 603 -8.84 13.80 7.97
C VAL A 603 -7.96 13.62 9.22
N TYR A 604 -6.98 12.72 9.16
CA TYR A 604 -6.01 12.52 10.25
C TYR A 604 -4.92 13.61 10.28
N ALA A 605 -4.85 14.37 11.37
CA ALA A 605 -3.99 15.53 11.56
C ALA A 605 -3.13 15.44 12.84
N HIS A 606 -2.54 14.27 13.11
CA HIS A 606 -1.72 14.01 14.30
C HIS A 606 -0.28 14.57 14.23
N HIS A 607 0.12 15.21 13.13
CA HIS A 607 1.43 15.86 13.01
C HIS A 607 1.30 17.34 13.44
N PRO A 608 2.13 17.86 14.35
CA PRO A 608 2.17 19.30 14.60
C PRO A 608 2.83 20.04 13.42
N GLY A 609 2.29 21.20 13.04
CA GLY A 609 2.80 22.04 11.96
C GLY A 609 1.70 22.72 11.15
N SER A 610 2.07 23.36 10.05
CA SER A 610 1.13 24.06 9.15
C SER A 610 0.52 23.10 8.13
N TYR A 611 -0.81 23.14 8.02
CA TYR A 611 -1.63 22.46 7.04
C TYR A 611 -2.21 23.50 6.08
N LEU A 612 -2.11 23.26 4.77
CA LEU A 612 -2.78 24.08 3.76
C LEU A 612 -4.07 23.40 3.32
N ILE A 613 -5.19 24.08 3.49
CA ILE A 613 -6.51 23.62 3.02
C ILE A 613 -6.87 24.40 1.75
N GLU A 614 -7.24 23.69 0.69
CA GLU A 614 -7.61 24.25 -0.62
C GLU A 614 -9.01 23.77 -1.05
N PHE A 615 -9.90 24.71 -1.37
CA PHE A 615 -11.19 24.45 -2.04
C PHE A 615 -11.64 25.71 -2.79
N MET A 616 -12.42 25.55 -3.87
CA MET A 616 -12.93 26.67 -4.70
C MET A 616 -11.88 27.72 -5.10
N GLU A 617 -10.68 27.27 -5.49
CA GLU A 617 -9.50 28.11 -5.81
C GLU A 617 -8.91 28.93 -4.64
N GLN A 618 -9.44 28.76 -3.42
CA GLN A 618 -8.98 29.47 -2.21
C GLN A 618 -8.02 28.62 -1.38
N ARG A 619 -7.26 29.29 -0.49
CA ARG A 619 -6.15 28.71 0.27
C ARG A 619 -6.18 29.20 1.72
N PHE A 620 -6.11 28.28 2.66
CA PHE A 620 -6.15 28.57 4.10
C PHE A 620 -5.04 27.80 4.82
N ASP A 621 -4.04 28.54 5.33
CA ASP A 621 -3.01 27.98 6.20
C ASP A 621 -3.52 27.88 7.64
N LEU A 622 -3.56 26.66 8.19
CA LEU A 622 -3.92 26.36 9.58
C LEU A 622 -2.73 25.70 10.29
N THR A 623 -2.26 26.28 11.41
CA THR A 623 -1.17 25.68 12.19
C THR A 623 -1.73 24.86 13.34
N LEU A 624 -1.56 23.54 13.27
CA LEU A 624 -2.11 22.56 14.20
C LEU A 624 -1.02 22.01 15.14
N SER A 625 -1.42 21.55 16.33
CA SER A 625 -0.51 20.98 17.34
C SER A 625 -0.61 19.45 17.48
N GLY A 626 -1.13 18.75 16.45
CA GLY A 626 -1.35 17.30 16.48
C GLY A 626 -2.58 16.83 17.27
N GLN A 627 -3.39 17.78 17.77
CA GLN A 627 -4.59 17.58 18.58
C GLN A 627 -5.88 17.71 17.75
N PHE A 628 -7.01 17.21 18.28
CA PHE A 628 -8.32 17.38 17.63
C PHE A 628 -8.61 18.85 17.36
N THR A 629 -8.89 19.18 16.09
CA THR A 629 -9.22 20.54 15.66
C THR A 629 -10.43 20.51 14.72
N ARG A 630 -11.45 21.32 15.03
CA ARG A 630 -12.58 21.60 14.14
C ARG A 630 -12.35 22.94 13.44
N VAL A 631 -12.53 23.01 12.13
CA VAL A 631 -12.56 24.26 11.36
C VAL A 631 -13.95 24.50 10.76
N THR A 632 -14.44 25.73 10.80
CA THR A 632 -15.72 26.11 10.17
C THR A 632 -15.48 27.29 9.25
N PHE A 633 -15.73 27.08 7.96
CA PHE A 633 -15.64 28.12 6.94
C PHE A 633 -17.00 28.75 6.71
N ARG A 634 -16.99 30.06 6.43
CA ARG A 634 -18.18 30.86 6.12
C ARG A 634 -17.84 31.83 5.00
N GLN A 635 -18.69 31.86 3.98
CA GLN A 635 -18.62 32.80 2.88
C GLN A 635 -19.13 34.16 3.36
N ASN A 636 -18.38 35.24 3.09
CA ASN A 636 -18.86 36.60 3.32
C ASN A 636 -20.02 36.89 2.37
N ALA A 637 -21.12 37.44 2.91
CA ALA A 637 -22.19 37.97 2.07
C ALA A 637 -21.61 39.05 1.16
N PRO A 638 -21.88 39.04 -0.17
CA PRO A 638 -21.23 39.94 -1.11
C PRO A 638 -21.51 41.40 -0.73
N SER A 639 -20.45 42.16 -0.47
CA SER A 639 -20.54 43.54 0.02
C SER A 639 -21.05 44.47 -1.09
N VAL A 640 -22.38 44.67 -1.13
CA VAL A 640 -23.02 45.64 -2.02
C VAL A 640 -22.56 47.04 -1.61
N SER A 641 -21.57 47.56 -2.32
CA SER A 641 -21.09 48.93 -2.13
C SER A 641 -22.24 49.91 -2.40
N PRO A 642 -22.57 50.82 -1.46
CA PRO A 642 -23.71 51.72 -1.61
C PRO A 642 -23.40 52.83 -2.63
N GLY A 643 -23.62 52.54 -3.91
CA GLY A 643 -23.79 53.55 -4.93
C GLY A 643 -25.05 54.35 -4.62
N GLY A 644 -24.89 55.62 -4.26
CA GLY A 644 -25.96 56.42 -3.67
C GLY A 644 -26.91 57.04 -4.70
N ASP A 645 -28.20 56.92 -4.45
CA ASP A 645 -29.23 57.88 -4.86
C ASP A 645 -30.41 57.87 -3.85
N GLN A 646 -31.09 59.01 -3.74
CA GLN A 646 -32.37 59.23 -3.00
C GLN A 646 -33.44 59.70 -4.02
N PRO A 647 -34.77 59.75 -3.73
CA PRO A 647 -35.50 59.62 -2.45
C PRO A 647 -36.28 58.27 -2.37
N VAL A 648 -37.41 57.99 -1.71
CA VAL A 648 -38.56 58.76 -1.13
C VAL A 648 -39.07 58.07 0.16
N ALA A 649 -39.88 58.75 0.96
CA ALA A 649 -40.29 58.34 2.31
C ALA A 649 -41.72 57.77 2.45
N ALA A 650 -41.88 56.91 3.47
CA ALA A 650 -43.12 56.59 4.21
C ALA A 650 -44.24 55.79 3.46
N PRO A 651 -45.21 55.16 4.18
CA PRO A 651 -45.43 55.13 5.64
C PRO A 651 -45.47 53.74 6.30
N SER A 652 -45.46 53.72 7.64
CA SER A 652 -45.71 52.52 8.46
C SER A 652 -47.21 52.24 8.67
N PRO A 653 -47.62 50.97 8.81
CA PRO A 653 -48.78 50.55 9.58
C PRO A 653 -48.37 49.84 10.90
N SER A 654 -49.33 49.56 11.80
CA SER A 654 -49.03 49.18 13.20
C SER A 654 -49.85 48.00 13.75
N GLY A 655 -49.12 46.97 14.23
CA GLY A 655 -49.60 45.90 15.13
C GLY A 655 -50.71 44.97 14.61
N PRO A 656 -51.30 44.11 15.48
CA PRO A 656 -50.85 43.72 16.83
C PRO A 656 -50.70 42.19 17.02
N ALA A 657 -50.44 41.76 18.25
CA ALA A 657 -50.10 40.37 18.62
C ALA A 657 -51.28 39.36 18.62
N LEU A 658 -50.93 38.08 18.59
CA LEU A 658 -51.78 36.95 18.98
C LEU A 658 -50.95 35.91 19.75
N ALA A 659 -51.55 35.29 20.77
CA ALA A 659 -50.96 34.21 21.57
C ALA A 659 -51.87 32.97 21.51
N PRO A 660 -51.36 31.78 21.87
CA PRO A 660 -52.17 30.74 22.48
C PRO A 660 -51.74 30.41 23.93
N ALA A 661 -52.58 29.65 24.61
CA ALA A 661 -52.57 29.42 26.06
C ALA A 661 -51.89 28.09 26.47
N PRO A 662 -51.64 27.84 27.78
CA PRO A 662 -50.78 26.73 28.24
C PRO A 662 -51.55 25.47 28.68
N GLY A 663 -50.80 24.37 28.84
CA GLY A 663 -51.08 23.35 29.86
C GLY A 663 -51.36 21.93 29.36
N SER A 664 -50.45 21.00 29.63
CA SER A 664 -50.75 19.62 30.10
C SER A 664 -49.46 18.92 30.55
N ASP A 665 -49.29 18.83 31.87
CA ASP A 665 -48.49 17.80 32.54
C ASP A 665 -49.53 16.87 33.21
N PRO A 666 -49.38 15.53 33.16
CA PRO A 666 -49.03 14.87 34.43
C PRO A 666 -48.24 13.55 34.31
N SER A 667 -47.13 13.46 35.06
CA SER A 667 -46.73 12.27 35.85
C SER A 667 -46.44 10.94 35.06
N ASP A 668 -46.00 9.83 35.63
CA ASP A 668 -45.42 9.51 36.95
C ASP A 668 -44.44 8.34 36.75
N SER A 669 -43.31 8.29 37.48
CA SER A 669 -42.53 7.06 37.79
C SER A 669 -41.19 7.41 38.45
N ALA A 670 -40.97 6.86 39.64
CA ALA A 670 -39.71 7.00 40.37
C ALA A 670 -39.23 5.64 40.91
N GLU A 671 -38.05 5.21 40.47
CA GLU A 671 -37.16 4.28 41.16
C GLU A 671 -35.78 4.96 41.13
N VAL A 672 -35.26 5.56 42.21
CA VAL A 672 -34.92 4.99 43.52
C VAL A 672 -33.81 3.92 43.40
N PHE A 673 -32.57 4.40 43.43
CA PHE A 673 -31.44 3.67 43.99
C PHE A 673 -30.59 4.65 44.82
N GLU A 674 -30.34 4.28 46.07
CA GLU A 674 -29.44 4.99 46.98
C GLU A 674 -28.06 4.32 46.93
N ASP A 675 -26.96 5.09 46.86
CA ASP A 675 -25.80 4.85 47.72
C ASP A 675 -24.78 6.02 47.74
N ASP A 676 -24.81 6.76 48.85
CA ASP A 676 -23.67 7.09 49.71
C ASP A 676 -22.25 7.25 49.10
N LYS A 677 -21.81 8.50 48.87
CA LYS A 677 -20.83 9.16 49.76
C LYS A 677 -20.46 10.61 49.40
N ALA A 678 -20.12 11.36 50.45
CA ALA A 678 -19.57 12.72 50.38
C ALA A 678 -18.03 12.72 50.41
N ASP A 679 -17.42 13.75 49.85
CA ASP A 679 -16.12 14.27 50.29
C ASP A 679 -16.11 15.81 50.16
N GLU A 680 -15.50 16.50 51.10
CA GLU A 680 -15.59 17.97 51.24
C GLU A 680 -14.40 18.69 50.60
N ARG A 681 -14.64 19.83 49.93
CA ARG A 681 -13.63 20.90 49.75
C ARG A 681 -14.27 22.27 49.45
N PRO A 682 -13.61 23.38 49.87
CA PRO A 682 -14.28 24.67 50.01
C PRO A 682 -14.20 25.59 48.78
N SER A 683 -15.16 26.51 48.68
CA SER A 683 -15.21 27.58 47.67
C SER A 683 -14.08 28.62 47.84
N PRO A 684 -13.56 29.20 46.75
CA PRO A 684 -12.65 30.35 46.82
C PRO A 684 -13.37 31.66 47.12
N LEU A 685 -12.63 32.62 47.70
CA LEU A 685 -13.08 34.00 47.95
C LEU A 685 -12.82 34.93 46.73
N PRO A 686 -13.55 36.05 46.59
CA PRO A 686 -13.45 36.92 45.42
C PRO A 686 -12.19 37.80 45.41
N VAL A 687 -11.82 38.26 44.20
CA VAL A 687 -10.79 39.27 43.92
C VAL A 687 -11.50 40.52 43.34
N PRO A 688 -11.15 41.75 43.75
CA PRO A 688 -11.85 42.96 43.32
C PRO A 688 -11.35 43.52 41.98
N ASP A 689 -12.23 44.27 41.30
CA ASP A 689 -11.91 45.18 40.20
C ASP A 689 -11.19 46.45 40.68
N GLU A 690 -10.27 47.00 39.85
CA GLU A 690 -10.06 48.43 39.55
C GLU A 690 -8.73 48.66 38.79
N ALA A 691 -8.77 49.31 37.60
CA ALA A 691 -7.72 50.25 37.10
C ALA A 691 -7.95 50.72 35.62
N GLU A 692 -8.55 51.90 35.51
CA GLU A 692 -8.53 52.99 34.49
C GLU A 692 -7.78 52.89 33.11
N ASP A 693 -8.34 53.62 32.13
CA ASP A 693 -7.79 53.96 30.80
C ASP A 693 -6.52 54.84 30.84
N ILE A 694 -5.52 54.53 30.00
CA ILE A 694 -4.53 55.51 29.50
C ILE A 694 -4.21 55.22 28.01
N PRO A 695 -4.32 56.20 27.08
CA PRO A 695 -4.07 55.99 25.65
C PRO A 695 -2.56 56.03 25.26
N PRO A 696 -2.17 55.44 24.12
CA PRO A 696 -0.78 55.32 23.70
C PRO A 696 -0.18 56.59 23.07
N PRO A 697 1.12 56.88 23.28
CA PRO A 697 1.83 57.97 22.58
C PRO A 697 2.25 57.59 21.14
N PRO A 698 2.41 58.56 20.22
CA PRO A 698 2.65 58.30 18.80
C PRO A 698 4.10 57.94 18.47
N SER A 699 4.25 57.07 17.46
CA SER A 699 5.55 56.70 16.87
C SER A 699 6.20 57.88 16.11
N SER A 700 7.48 58.14 16.39
CA SER A 700 8.35 58.95 15.51
C SER A 700 9.80 58.45 15.56
N SER A 701 10.55 58.75 14.50
CA SER A 701 11.95 58.34 14.27
C SER A 701 12.60 59.31 13.28
N PRO A 702 13.94 59.35 13.12
CA PRO A 702 15.01 58.93 14.05
C PRO A 702 16.06 60.05 14.29
N VAL A 703 16.87 59.95 15.36
CA VAL A 703 18.15 60.68 15.47
C VAL A 703 19.23 59.79 16.07
N THR A 704 20.41 59.77 15.45
CA THR A 704 21.55 58.91 15.83
C THR A 704 22.32 59.49 17.02
N ALA A 705 22.65 58.63 18.00
CA ALA A 705 23.60 58.91 19.08
C ALA A 705 24.61 57.73 19.20
N PRO A 706 25.86 57.96 19.62
CA PRO A 706 26.90 56.93 19.61
C PRO A 706 26.70 55.85 20.68
N ALA A 707 27.16 54.63 20.39
CA ALA A 707 27.02 53.47 21.27
C ALA A 707 27.91 53.57 22.54
N PRO A 708 27.40 53.16 23.71
CA PRO A 708 28.22 52.99 24.91
C PRO A 708 29.09 51.72 24.82
N GLU A 709 30.25 51.74 25.47
CA GLU A 709 31.21 50.62 25.47
C GLU A 709 30.65 49.35 26.15
N PRO A 710 31.00 48.15 25.66
CA PRO A 710 30.58 46.90 26.28
C PRO A 710 31.25 46.69 27.64
N ARG A 711 30.44 46.40 28.67
CA ARG A 711 30.97 45.98 29.98
C ARG A 711 31.67 44.62 29.85
N PRO A 712 32.73 44.35 30.65
CA PRO A 712 33.46 43.09 30.56
C PRO A 712 32.55 41.90 30.90
N VAL A 713 32.57 40.88 30.04
CA VAL A 713 31.86 39.62 30.26
C VAL A 713 32.52 38.87 31.41
N THR A 714 31.78 38.63 32.48
CA THR A 714 32.23 37.76 33.57
C THR A 714 32.32 36.31 33.08
N THR A 715 33.48 35.69 33.27
CA THR A 715 33.69 34.28 32.93
C THR A 715 32.70 33.40 33.71
N PRO A 716 31.99 32.46 33.06
CA PRO A 716 31.15 31.49 33.77
C PRO A 716 31.99 30.71 34.78
N ALA A 717 31.44 30.49 35.98
CA ALA A 717 32.09 29.64 36.98
C ALA A 717 32.20 28.20 36.46
N GLU A 718 33.28 27.49 36.84
CA GLU A 718 33.43 26.07 36.50
C GLU A 718 32.20 25.26 36.97
N PRO A 719 31.62 24.41 36.11
CA PRO A 719 30.51 23.58 36.50
C PRO A 719 30.97 22.59 37.59
N LYS A 720 30.24 22.54 38.71
CA LYS A 720 30.47 21.55 39.77
C LYS A 720 30.46 20.16 39.15
N GLN A 721 31.58 19.43 39.23
CA GLN A 721 31.61 18.03 38.83
C GLN A 721 30.60 17.24 39.65
N THR A 722 29.55 16.75 39.02
CA THR A 722 28.64 15.77 39.63
C THR A 722 29.09 14.35 39.31
N GLY A 723 28.59 13.37 40.05
CA GLY A 723 28.98 11.97 39.89
C GLY A 723 28.53 11.30 38.58
N TRP A 724 27.83 11.99 37.68
CA TRP A 724 27.34 11.40 36.43
C TRP A 724 28.45 11.26 35.38
N HIS A 725 28.57 10.07 34.81
CA HIS A 725 29.37 9.78 33.63
C HIS A 725 28.56 8.93 32.64
N TYR A 726 29.06 8.72 31.44
CA TYR A 726 28.38 7.90 30.43
C TYR A 726 29.34 6.96 29.71
N ARG A 727 28.78 5.86 29.20
CA ARG A 727 29.41 5.02 28.16
C ARG A 727 28.56 5.04 26.90
N MET A 728 29.20 4.81 25.76
CA MET A 728 28.60 4.92 24.43
C MET A 728 28.87 3.65 23.62
N GLU A 729 27.80 3.09 23.06
CA GLU A 729 27.78 1.85 22.29
C GLU A 729 27.27 2.17 20.88
N ILE A 730 28.13 2.04 19.86
CA ILE A 730 27.77 2.32 18.45
C ILE A 730 27.31 1.02 17.81
N GLY A 731 26.10 1.02 17.23
CA GLY A 731 25.46 -0.12 16.60
C GLY A 731 25.23 0.06 15.10
N ARG A 732 24.63 -0.96 14.48
CA ARG A 732 24.11 -0.90 13.11
C ARG A 732 22.60 -0.75 13.15
N GLY A 733 22.04 0.11 12.31
CA GLY A 733 20.60 0.39 12.27
C GLY A 733 20.32 1.79 11.74
N LEU A 734 19.10 2.28 11.98
CA LEU A 734 18.73 3.68 11.75
C LEU A 734 19.63 4.60 12.58
N GLY A 735 19.88 5.82 12.08
CA GLY A 735 20.59 6.87 12.81
C GLY A 735 19.76 7.37 13.98
N LEU A 736 19.85 6.68 15.12
CA LEU A 736 19.17 7.00 16.36
C LEU A 736 20.18 7.33 17.45
N LEU A 737 19.85 8.32 18.29
CA LEU A 737 20.46 8.48 19.61
C LEU A 737 19.46 7.92 20.62
N VAL A 738 19.76 6.77 21.20
CA VAL A 738 19.00 6.20 22.31
C VAL A 738 19.83 6.32 23.58
N GLY A 739 19.18 6.41 24.73
CA GLY A 739 19.93 6.43 25.99
C GLY A 739 19.12 5.98 27.18
N ASP A 740 19.83 5.60 28.24
CA ASP A 740 19.25 5.19 29.53
C ASP A 740 19.94 5.95 30.67
N MET A 741 19.14 6.52 31.56
CA MET A 741 19.60 7.26 32.74
C MET A 741 19.46 6.48 34.05
N GLY A 742 18.89 5.26 34.00
CA GLY A 742 18.55 4.47 35.19
C GLY A 742 17.41 5.04 36.05
N VAL A 743 16.97 6.28 35.80
CA VAL A 743 15.86 6.97 36.47
C VAL A 743 14.78 7.38 35.46
N LYS A 744 13.51 7.28 35.86
CA LYS A 744 12.33 7.57 35.03
C LYS A 744 11.66 8.87 35.45
N GLY A 745 11.10 9.61 34.48
CA GLY A 745 10.30 10.82 34.72
C GLY A 745 11.09 12.13 34.66
N GLU A 746 12.42 12.07 34.66
CA GLU A 746 13.29 13.23 34.46
C GLU A 746 13.17 13.78 33.03
N THR A 747 13.22 15.11 32.89
CA THR A 747 13.25 15.78 31.59
C THR A 747 14.64 15.68 30.97
N VAL A 748 14.68 15.23 29.72
CA VAL A 748 15.89 15.15 28.89
C VAL A 748 15.77 16.16 27.76
N ILE A 749 16.65 17.15 27.72
CA ILE A 749 16.74 18.10 26.60
C ILE A 749 17.89 17.67 25.71
N ILE A 750 17.65 17.49 24.42
CA ILE A 750 18.69 17.17 23.44
C ILE A 750 18.79 18.29 22.43
N ILE A 751 19.97 18.91 22.34
CA ILE A 751 20.29 19.92 21.32
C ILE A 751 21.01 19.22 20.16
N ARG A 752 20.46 19.35 18.97
CA ARG A 752 20.99 18.84 17.70
C ARG A 752 22.21 19.66 17.21
N PRO A 753 23.01 19.16 16.25
CA PRO A 753 24.12 19.91 15.65
C PRO A 753 23.71 21.21 14.94
N ASP A 754 22.44 21.36 14.56
CA ASP A 754 21.87 22.58 13.96
C ASP A 754 21.31 23.58 15.01
N GLY A 755 21.43 23.26 16.30
CA GLY A 755 20.95 24.10 17.41
C GLY A 755 19.50 23.90 17.81
N ARG A 756 18.70 23.08 17.09
CA ARG A 756 17.32 22.75 17.51
C ARG A 756 17.33 21.95 18.80
N GLN A 757 16.34 22.19 19.67
CA GLN A 757 16.16 21.47 20.93
C GLN A 757 14.92 20.59 20.87
N GLU A 758 15.04 19.35 21.34
CA GLU A 758 13.91 18.46 21.62
C GLU A 758 13.86 18.13 23.12
N ARG A 759 12.64 18.03 23.65
CA ARG A 759 12.38 17.67 25.05
C ARG A 759 11.73 16.29 25.10
N LEU A 760 12.40 15.36 25.77
CA LEU A 760 11.97 13.98 25.99
C LEU A 760 11.79 13.73 27.49
N THR A 761 11.09 12.66 27.84
CA THR A 761 11.01 12.18 29.23
C THR A 761 11.77 10.87 29.35
N SER A 762 12.65 10.75 30.35
CA SER A 762 13.36 9.50 30.64
C SER A 762 12.37 8.40 31.05
N GLY A 763 12.60 7.17 30.56
CA GLY A 763 11.69 6.04 30.74
C GLY A 763 10.40 6.12 29.88
N SER A 764 10.44 6.92 28.80
CA SER A 764 9.47 6.89 27.70
C SER A 764 9.70 5.73 26.73
N LYS A 765 10.93 5.19 26.72
CA LYS A 765 11.39 4.07 25.89
C LYS A 765 11.98 2.95 26.76
N PRO A 766 11.16 2.27 27.60
CA PRO A 766 11.63 1.27 28.57
C PRO A 766 12.43 0.10 27.95
N GLU A 767 12.28 -0.15 26.64
CA GLU A 767 13.07 -1.11 25.87
C GLU A 767 14.58 -0.85 25.89
N TYR A 768 15.03 0.39 26.13
CA TYR A 768 16.45 0.73 26.25
C TYR A 768 16.99 0.70 27.69
N GLY A 769 16.09 0.72 28.70
CA GLY A 769 16.39 0.69 30.13
C GLY A 769 15.39 1.51 30.97
N PRO A 770 15.50 1.50 32.31
CA PRO A 770 14.52 2.14 33.19
C PRO A 770 14.33 3.65 32.95
N GLY A 771 15.40 4.35 32.58
CA GLY A 771 15.41 5.75 32.17
C GLY A 771 15.45 5.95 30.65
N GLY A 772 15.03 4.95 29.88
CA GLY A 772 15.16 4.90 28.42
C GLY A 772 14.49 6.05 27.65
N PHE A 773 15.19 6.61 26.66
CA PHE A 773 14.71 7.62 25.70
C PHE A 773 15.28 7.37 24.29
N GLU A 774 14.69 8.02 23.27
CA GLU A 774 15.07 7.88 21.85
C GLU A 774 14.92 9.20 21.08
N LEU A 775 15.86 9.47 20.16
CA LEU A 775 15.86 10.61 19.24
C LEU A 775 16.31 10.17 17.84
N TYR A 776 15.68 10.69 16.79
CA TYR A 776 16.12 10.49 15.40
C TYR A 776 17.32 11.39 15.06
N ALA A 777 18.52 10.80 15.03
CA ALA A 777 19.82 11.45 15.05
C ALA A 777 20.71 11.12 13.82
N GLN A 778 20.12 11.11 12.62
CA GLN A 778 20.84 10.82 11.37
C GLN A 778 21.93 11.85 10.99
N GLN A 779 21.86 13.09 11.49
CA GLN A 779 22.81 14.14 11.14
C GLN A 779 24.15 13.93 11.86
N PRO A 780 25.30 13.76 11.17
CA PRO A 780 26.60 13.73 11.83
C PRO A 780 26.91 15.06 12.52
N GLY A 781 27.46 15.01 13.74
CA GLY A 781 27.82 16.21 14.50
C GLY A 781 27.82 16.01 16.01
N THR A 782 28.05 17.11 16.74
CA THR A 782 28.00 17.10 18.21
C THR A 782 26.57 17.34 18.68
N TYR A 783 25.97 16.35 19.34
CA TYR A 783 24.72 16.48 20.06
C TYR A 783 25.01 16.85 21.52
N ARG A 784 24.11 17.57 22.17
CA ARG A 784 24.21 17.92 23.59
C ARG A 784 22.99 17.42 24.36
N VAL A 785 23.18 16.42 25.21
CA VAL A 785 22.14 15.88 26.10
C VAL A 785 22.22 16.60 27.45
N GLN A 786 21.09 17.02 27.99
CA GLN A 786 20.98 17.75 29.26
C GLN A 786 19.85 17.17 30.12
N PHE A 787 20.14 16.94 31.40
CA PHE A 787 19.21 16.51 32.44
C PHE A 787 19.84 16.80 33.81
N LEU A 788 19.05 16.98 34.88
CA LEU A 788 19.54 17.19 36.25
C LEU A 788 20.68 18.25 36.35
N ASP A 789 20.50 19.39 35.69
CA ASP A 789 21.47 20.49 35.52
C ASP A 789 22.82 20.11 34.87
N GLN A 790 22.94 18.91 34.29
CA GLN A 790 24.14 18.42 33.61
C GLN A 790 24.07 18.67 32.09
N SER A 791 25.22 18.57 31.43
CA SER A 791 25.34 18.70 29.97
C SER A 791 26.45 17.81 29.42
N PHE A 792 26.09 16.86 28.56
CA PHE A 792 27.00 15.89 27.95
C PHE A 792 27.09 16.15 26.44
N ALA A 793 28.30 16.28 25.92
CA ALA A 793 28.54 16.43 24.48
C ALA A 793 28.86 15.07 23.86
N LEU A 794 28.02 14.64 22.91
CA LEU A 794 28.12 13.35 22.23
C LEU A 794 28.49 13.58 20.76
N GLN A 795 29.58 12.99 20.29
CA GLN A 795 29.97 13.09 18.89
C GLN A 795 29.36 11.91 18.10
N LEU A 796 28.33 12.20 17.31
CA LEU A 796 27.62 11.21 16.51
C LEU A 796 28.02 11.30 15.02
N ASN A 797 27.91 10.18 14.33
CA ASN A 797 28.27 10.02 12.91
C ASN A 797 27.07 9.64 12.01
N GLY A 798 25.83 9.75 12.54
CA GLY A 798 24.60 9.35 11.86
C GLY A 798 24.26 7.86 11.96
N GLN A 799 25.03 7.05 12.71
CA GLN A 799 24.72 5.65 13.02
C GLN A 799 23.93 5.50 14.32
N PHE A 800 23.29 4.35 14.51
CA PHE A 800 22.67 3.98 15.79
C PHE A 800 23.68 4.10 16.93
N THR A 801 23.33 4.85 17.97
CA THR A 801 24.18 5.08 19.14
C THR A 801 23.36 4.96 20.41
N LYS A 802 23.74 4.01 21.29
CA LYS A 802 23.21 3.90 22.65
C LYS A 802 24.14 4.60 23.65
N VAL A 803 23.59 5.39 24.56
CA VAL A 803 24.32 6.08 25.63
C VAL A 803 23.74 5.73 26.99
N ILE A 804 24.53 5.10 27.85
CA ILE A 804 24.11 4.71 29.19
C ILE A 804 24.78 5.66 30.18
N PHE A 805 23.98 6.41 30.93
CA PHE A 805 24.42 7.35 31.94
C PHE A 805 24.41 6.68 33.32
N GLU A 806 25.55 6.68 33.98
CA GLU A 806 25.77 5.98 35.24
C GLU A 806 26.22 6.98 36.31
N ARG A 807 25.61 6.91 37.50
CA ARG A 807 25.97 7.77 38.63
C ARG A 807 27.05 7.09 39.46
N ARG A 808 28.27 7.63 39.46
CA ARG A 808 29.26 7.30 40.48
C ARG A 808 28.76 7.76 41.84
N GLU A 809 28.65 6.82 42.77
CA GLU A 809 28.61 7.16 44.18
C GLU A 809 29.95 7.78 44.57
N THR A 810 29.92 9.04 45.00
CA THR A 810 31.06 9.65 45.66
C THR A 810 31.20 9.03 47.04
N SER A 811 31.92 7.91 47.11
CA SER A 811 32.34 7.30 48.37
C SER A 811 32.96 8.36 49.27
N SER A 812 32.31 8.65 50.39
CA SER A 812 32.86 9.58 51.37
C SER A 812 34.17 8.99 51.91
N PRO A 813 35.22 9.80 52.11
CA PRO A 813 36.49 9.29 52.63
C PRO A 813 36.26 8.68 54.02
N ALA A 814 36.34 7.35 54.09
CA ALA A 814 35.95 6.62 55.29
C ALA A 814 36.91 6.94 56.45
N VAL A 815 36.35 7.42 57.56
CA VAL A 815 37.08 7.51 58.82
C VAL A 815 37.43 6.10 59.27
N ALA A 816 38.72 5.79 59.34
CA ALA A 816 39.19 4.45 59.67
C ALA A 816 38.86 4.07 61.12
N VAL A 817 37.89 3.17 61.30
CA VAL A 817 37.63 2.46 62.56
C VAL A 817 37.87 0.98 62.29
N ALA A 818 38.91 0.43 62.92
CA ALA A 818 39.28 -0.97 62.74
C ALA A 818 38.39 -1.88 63.59
N SER A 819 37.63 -2.77 62.94
CA SER A 819 36.89 -3.86 63.58
C SER A 819 37.28 -5.18 62.93
N THR A 820 37.98 -6.03 63.67
CA THR A 820 38.30 -7.40 63.25
C THR A 820 37.07 -8.30 63.36
N SER A 821 36.73 -9.01 62.29
CA SER A 821 35.79 -10.14 62.30
C SER A 821 36.46 -11.39 61.71
N VAL A 822 36.01 -12.57 62.15
CA VAL A 822 36.71 -13.85 61.95
C VAL A 822 36.22 -14.55 60.68
N GLU A 823 37.17 -15.11 59.94
CA GLU A 823 36.95 -15.93 58.74
C GLU A 823 36.43 -17.33 59.14
N VAL A 824 35.35 -17.79 58.50
CA VAL A 824 34.77 -19.13 58.67
C VAL A 824 34.51 -19.74 57.31
N SER A 825 35.25 -20.80 56.97
CA SER A 825 35.13 -21.49 55.68
C SER A 825 33.87 -22.37 55.61
N PRO A 826 33.21 -22.50 54.44
CA PRO A 826 32.14 -23.47 54.23
C PRO A 826 32.69 -24.91 54.14
N PRO A 827 31.87 -25.94 54.45
CA PRO A 827 32.29 -27.34 54.38
C PRO A 827 32.31 -27.88 52.93
N PRO A 828 33.09 -28.94 52.64
CA PRO A 828 33.11 -29.60 51.33
C PRO A 828 31.91 -30.55 51.15
N GLU A 829 31.38 -30.62 49.93
CA GLU A 829 30.41 -31.66 49.53
C GLU A 829 31.10 -33.01 49.22
N PRO A 830 30.39 -34.14 49.39
CA PRO A 830 31.02 -35.46 49.39
C PRO A 830 31.31 -36.03 48.00
N VAL A 831 32.44 -36.73 47.89
CA VAL A 831 32.83 -37.53 46.71
C VAL A 831 31.98 -38.80 46.65
N SER A 832 31.52 -39.17 45.45
CA SER A 832 31.06 -40.52 45.11
C SER A 832 31.89 -41.09 43.95
N GLU A 833 32.41 -42.30 44.13
CA GLU A 833 33.21 -43.03 43.15
C GLU A 833 32.48 -44.31 42.67
N PRO A 834 32.94 -45.00 41.60
CA PRO A 834 32.05 -45.61 40.61
C PRO A 834 31.97 -47.14 40.66
N GLU A 835 31.04 -47.72 39.88
CA GLU A 835 31.27 -49.07 39.32
C GLU A 835 30.54 -49.33 37.98
N THR A 836 31.27 -49.95 37.02
CA THR A 836 30.85 -50.89 35.94
C THR A 836 29.51 -50.68 35.17
N SER A 837 29.37 -50.74 33.84
CA SER A 837 30.15 -51.34 32.74
C SER A 837 29.28 -51.39 31.44
N SER A 838 29.83 -51.89 30.33
CA SER A 838 29.16 -52.22 29.03
C SER A 838 28.71 -51.06 28.13
N GLY A 839 28.86 -51.21 26.78
CA GLY A 839 28.40 -50.19 25.81
C GLY A 839 29.26 -49.91 24.57
N SER A 840 29.60 -50.95 23.78
CA SER A 840 30.00 -50.89 22.34
C SER A 840 30.81 -49.69 21.78
N ASN A 841 32.09 -49.92 21.45
CA ASN A 841 32.83 -49.11 20.47
C ASN A 841 32.30 -49.36 19.04
N TRP A 842 31.97 -48.31 18.27
CA TRP A 842 31.67 -48.47 16.82
C TRP A 842 32.10 -47.31 15.89
N PHE A 843 32.94 -46.36 16.34
CA PHE A 843 33.29 -45.16 15.55
C PHE A 843 34.78 -44.95 15.24
N LYS A 844 35.66 -45.92 15.52
CA LYS A 844 37.12 -45.82 15.28
C LYS A 844 37.67 -46.58 14.05
N VAL A 845 36.80 -47.09 13.18
CA VAL A 845 37.21 -47.90 12.01
C VAL A 845 37.21 -47.11 10.69
N VAL A 846 36.28 -46.15 10.51
CA VAL A 846 36.09 -45.47 9.22
C VAL A 846 37.21 -44.47 8.88
N LEU A 847 37.77 -43.77 9.89
CA LEU A 847 38.76 -42.72 9.65
C LEU A 847 40.15 -43.25 9.20
N GLY A 848 40.37 -44.57 9.22
CA GLY A 848 41.62 -45.19 8.78
C GLY A 848 41.74 -45.41 7.26
N PHE A 849 40.64 -45.30 6.49
CA PHE A 849 40.61 -45.81 5.11
C PHE A 849 40.88 -44.74 4.02
N ILE A 850 40.77 -43.45 4.33
CA ILE A 850 40.82 -42.36 3.33
C ILE A 850 42.25 -41.81 3.09
N MET A 851 43.15 -41.89 4.07
CA MET A 851 44.54 -41.42 3.90
C MET A 851 45.46 -42.38 3.12
N GLY A 852 44.93 -43.46 2.52
CA GLY A 852 45.71 -44.47 1.80
C GLY A 852 45.90 -44.23 0.30
N LEU A 853 45.10 -43.38 -0.36
CA LEU A 853 44.80 -43.53 -1.79
C LEU A 853 45.42 -42.51 -2.76
N PHE A 854 46.25 -41.57 -2.32
CA PHE A 854 47.00 -40.67 -3.21
C PHE A 854 48.53 -40.80 -3.05
N LYS A 855 49.06 -41.97 -3.42
CA LYS A 855 50.51 -42.17 -3.57
C LYS A 855 50.91 -43.29 -4.57
N ARG A 856 50.54 -43.16 -5.86
CA ARG A 856 51.36 -43.54 -7.04
C ARG A 856 50.62 -43.39 -8.38
N LYS A 857 51.36 -42.87 -9.37
CA LYS A 857 50.98 -42.57 -10.76
C LYS A 857 49.99 -41.42 -10.87
#